data_AF-M2BKR3-F1
#
_entry.id   AF-M2BKR3-F1
#
_cell.length_a   1.000
_cell.length_b   1.000
_cell.length_c   1.000
_cell.angle_alpha   90.00
_cell.angle_beta   90.00
_cell.angle_gamma   90.00
#
_symmetry.space_group_name_H-M   'P 1'
#
loop_
_entity.id
_entity.type
_entity.pdbx_description
1 polymer ?
#
loop_
_entity_poly.entity_id
_entity_poly.type
_entity_poly.pdbx_seq_one_letter_code
_entity_poly.pdbx_strand_id
1 'polypeptide(L)'
;MRKLLTFLTTLTAAVAVIVLFTACEQFLKDPEDFLSYWASEAFIKDHSIGSEARPDGAGVPCVSSSPEVHIMLTVHNPKNFPLVMPTYSEPAGIVEFKELSQQPTEGTHYVLGQTAPGRLKLTYKEAFLQQYEQGSGSLNPTITLKATDGRVFKKTYTFGIKSNTPPPEPKEIVIAKTTGTDSYYVLCLKFEPNEMTRKIGTGTVPVHKDIAKITINDSHYTLLYNDDNSDFKTPAETFPIGSFIGSGEVEKLTSSSPDLPSGAWVLYYKTNIKIGDGNPETPYTVTLHDKGGVTSDEAVKTIAASGKTHTVTFSVEGGEGGTLTATPEGGSENTTGSVLVEHGKNVTFNANPNEGYKVEKWTVDDSLVNGTNTTYTLYNIIAPKTVKVRFKKVWTVTFSVADGKGTLKGSYSDGSLYYSLEAENVGDEKKFENVPDGTQVSFAATPADGWKVKAWTLDGYNVSGEQENYGPDPITADITVTVEFEKVAAIAGTNNFAWKLLKKAVEIADNNAVITINGTIVAERYKDNWGEIVINGKSLTIKRADGAASAVLDASGHSRIFKVENGANLILENLTLKGGKAEGEEDADKCGGAIYAKDANEIKIINCIITGNEAAKNGGGLNVEGTPTTITNCTFTGNTAKNGGGIYIMETSTRRPVVTISGGTIGSTDTDKANKATGNGGGIYVGDWCELRLQDSEDPGAQSVLIIGNQAAKGGGVYAKNVLQVSMKNGTRIAVNNDVYLDSGSWIDVAGTLTAEAPVARITPEDYREFPYVKVLEGNITGGTPQNYTKFAVTPNNSEHWTVDSNGYLTKGKTAVFNNITKDQIKAAIDAASSMIYGENATIDHMALDGRLVLYETKWSGHTNYGIMHVTEVNNSGGGYIKFNYKTFRAYNDSVQQEDAKKVNGGTKFDLDTGNVNVNGSDFSLENTGQKRFKVLDYAKFYILSN
;
A
#
# COMPACT_ATOMS: atom_id res chain seq x y z
N MET A 1 46.69 37.41 10.23
CA MET A 1 46.90 37.20 8.78
C MET A 1 47.13 35.73 8.40
N ARG A 2 48.12 35.01 8.94
CA ARG A 2 48.38 33.59 8.57
C ARG A 2 47.16 32.66 8.71
N LYS A 3 46.45 32.68 9.84
CA LYS A 3 45.24 31.85 10.05
C LYS A 3 44.08 32.17 9.10
N LEU A 4 43.93 33.45 8.71
CA LEU A 4 42.90 33.89 7.77
C LEU A 4 43.23 33.44 6.34
N LEU A 5 44.51 33.46 5.97
CA LEU A 5 44.99 32.98 4.68
C LEU A 5 44.81 31.46 4.56
N THR A 6 45.11 30.70 5.62
CA THR A 6 44.88 29.24 5.64
C THR A 6 43.40 28.90 5.51
N PHE A 7 42.52 29.62 6.23
CA PHE A 7 41.08 29.43 6.15
C PHE A 7 40.51 29.75 4.76
N LEU A 8 40.94 30.87 4.14
CA LEU A 8 40.53 31.21 2.78
C LEU A 8 41.00 30.16 1.77
N THR A 9 42.23 29.64 1.88
CA THR A 9 42.72 28.60 0.96
C THR A 9 41.96 27.29 1.10
N THR A 10 41.60 26.87 2.32
CA THR A 10 40.75 25.67 2.52
C THR A 10 39.32 25.89 2.03
N LEU A 11 38.77 27.09 2.20
CA LEU A 11 37.43 27.41 1.71
C LEU A 11 37.40 27.47 0.18
N THR A 12 38.43 28.04 -0.45
CA THR A 12 38.53 28.11 -1.91
C THR A 12 38.75 26.73 -2.52
N ALA A 13 39.54 25.86 -1.86
CA ALA A 13 39.69 24.46 -2.27
C ALA A 13 38.41 23.65 -2.08
N ALA A 14 37.68 23.83 -0.97
CA ALA A 14 36.40 23.18 -0.74
C ALA A 14 35.33 23.61 -1.75
N VAL A 15 35.24 24.90 -2.07
CA VAL A 15 34.32 25.43 -3.09
C VAL A 15 34.73 24.94 -4.48
N ALA A 16 36.02 24.89 -4.82
CA ALA A 16 36.48 24.34 -6.10
C ALA A 16 36.18 22.85 -6.24
N VAL A 17 36.28 22.06 -5.16
CA VAL A 17 35.93 20.63 -5.14
C VAL A 17 34.41 20.44 -5.25
N ILE A 18 33.61 21.21 -4.52
CA ILE A 18 32.14 21.16 -4.62
C ILE A 18 31.68 21.55 -6.03
N VAL A 19 32.25 22.59 -6.62
CA VAL A 19 31.95 23.00 -8.01
C VAL A 19 32.39 21.92 -9.01
N LEU A 20 33.50 21.20 -8.76
CA LEU A 20 33.94 20.05 -9.57
C LEU A 20 32.92 18.89 -9.53
N PHE A 21 32.34 18.61 -8.37
CA PHE A 21 31.34 17.55 -8.19
C PHE A 21 29.95 17.93 -8.69
N THR A 22 29.55 19.21 -8.60
CA THR A 22 28.23 19.66 -9.08
C THR A 22 28.18 19.95 -10.58
N ALA A 23 29.32 20.16 -11.24
CA ALA A 23 29.38 20.43 -12.69
C ALA A 23 29.61 19.18 -13.55
N CYS A 24 29.86 18.02 -12.92
CA CYS A 24 30.13 16.76 -13.60
C CYS A 24 28.93 15.81 -13.45
N GLU A 25 28.12 15.61 -14.50
CA GLU A 25 26.98 14.68 -14.48
C GLU A 25 27.35 13.27 -13.98
N GLN A 26 28.59 12.84 -14.23
CA GLN A 26 29.19 11.58 -13.80
C GLN A 26 29.23 11.36 -12.28
N PHE A 27 29.06 12.41 -11.46
CA PHE A 27 28.97 12.31 -9.99
C PHE A 27 27.55 12.57 -9.44
N LEU A 28 26.60 12.92 -10.31
CA LEU A 28 25.20 13.21 -9.96
C LEU A 28 24.23 12.13 -10.43
N LYS A 29 24.56 11.42 -11.52
CA LYS A 29 23.81 10.27 -12.01
C LYS A 29 24.23 9.00 -11.28
N ASP A 30 23.30 8.06 -11.18
CA ASP A 30 23.59 6.74 -10.63
C ASP A 30 24.81 6.13 -11.37
N PRO A 31 25.85 5.67 -10.64
CA PRO A 31 27.06 5.15 -11.25
C PRO A 31 26.80 3.95 -12.18
N GLU A 32 25.81 3.11 -11.87
CA GLU A 32 25.43 1.98 -12.72
C GLU A 32 24.72 2.47 -13.99
N ASP A 33 23.88 3.50 -13.91
CA ASP A 33 23.26 4.12 -15.10
C ASP A 33 24.29 4.79 -16.01
N PHE A 34 25.24 5.52 -15.43
CA PHE A 34 26.31 6.16 -16.18
C PHE A 34 27.22 5.12 -16.85
N LEU A 35 27.72 4.13 -16.09
CA LEU A 35 28.58 3.08 -16.63
C LEU A 35 27.85 2.19 -17.64
N SER A 36 26.57 1.88 -17.42
CA SER A 36 25.76 1.09 -18.37
C SER A 36 25.43 1.87 -19.64
N TYR A 37 25.33 3.20 -19.59
CA TYR A 37 25.20 4.03 -20.79
C TYR A 37 26.47 3.93 -21.66
N TRP A 38 27.65 4.07 -21.05
CA TRP A 38 28.92 4.04 -21.78
C TRP A 38 29.36 2.64 -22.22
N ALA A 39 28.95 1.59 -21.50
CA ALA A 39 29.21 0.20 -21.88
C ALA A 39 28.22 -0.35 -22.92
N SER A 40 27.14 0.36 -23.22
CA SER A 40 26.08 -0.10 -24.13
C SER A 40 26.44 0.12 -25.61
N GLU A 41 26.23 -0.93 -26.41
CA GLU A 41 26.45 -0.94 -27.85
C GLU A 41 25.12 -0.87 -28.62
N ALA A 42 25.12 -0.15 -29.74
CA ALA A 42 24.07 -0.24 -30.75
C ALA A 42 24.57 -0.91 -32.02
N PHE A 43 23.75 -1.79 -32.59
CA PHE A 43 24.07 -2.51 -33.83
C PHE A 43 22.81 -2.92 -34.58
N ILE A 44 22.93 -3.12 -35.89
CA ILE A 44 21.84 -3.66 -36.72
C ILE A 44 21.76 -5.17 -36.50
N LYS A 45 20.58 -5.68 -36.16
CA LYS A 45 20.30 -7.11 -35.95
C LYS A 45 20.01 -7.83 -37.25
N ASP A 46 19.19 -7.22 -38.09
CA ASP A 46 18.66 -7.82 -39.32
C ASP A 46 18.14 -6.74 -40.27
N HIS A 47 17.84 -7.13 -41.50
CA HIS A 47 17.25 -6.31 -42.55
C HIS A 47 16.11 -7.03 -43.27
N SER A 48 15.16 -6.27 -43.80
CA SER A 48 14.12 -6.77 -44.69
C SER A 48 14.03 -5.88 -45.93
N ILE A 49 14.03 -6.49 -47.11
CA ILE A 49 13.85 -5.80 -48.39
C ILE A 49 12.34 -5.70 -48.65
N GLY A 50 11.83 -4.49 -48.85
CA GLY A 50 10.39 -4.22 -49.01
C GLY A 50 9.84 -4.43 -50.42
N SER A 51 10.70 -4.74 -51.40
CA SER A 51 10.34 -5.14 -52.75
C SER A 51 10.44 -6.66 -52.91
N GLU A 52 9.70 -7.22 -53.87
CA GLU A 52 9.88 -8.62 -54.29
C GLU A 52 11.32 -8.80 -54.81
N ALA A 53 12.16 -9.44 -54.00
CA ALA A 53 13.54 -9.73 -54.33
C ALA A 53 13.67 -11.22 -54.66
N ARG A 54 14.41 -11.54 -55.72
CA ARG A 54 14.67 -12.93 -56.12
C ARG A 54 16.16 -13.22 -56.09
N PRO A 55 16.60 -14.35 -55.51
CA PRO A 55 18.01 -14.67 -55.49
C PRO A 55 18.55 -14.90 -56.91
N ASP A 56 19.76 -14.42 -57.18
CA ASP A 56 20.55 -14.85 -58.34
C ASP A 56 21.09 -16.28 -58.16
N GLY A 57 21.84 -16.79 -59.13
CA GLY A 57 22.43 -18.14 -59.05
C GLY A 57 23.42 -18.35 -57.90
N ALA A 58 23.89 -17.29 -57.24
CA ALA A 58 24.76 -17.34 -56.07
C ALA A 58 23.99 -17.13 -54.74
N GLY A 59 22.66 -16.96 -54.81
CA GLY A 59 21.81 -16.72 -53.64
C GLY A 59 21.73 -15.26 -53.19
N VAL A 60 22.24 -14.30 -53.97
CA VAL A 60 22.18 -12.87 -53.63
C VAL A 60 20.83 -12.30 -54.06
N PRO A 61 20.06 -11.65 -53.17
CA PRO A 61 18.78 -11.03 -53.53
C PRO A 61 18.93 -9.98 -54.63
N CYS A 62 18.21 -10.16 -55.73
CA CYS A 62 18.08 -9.22 -56.84
C CYS A 62 16.73 -8.52 -56.79
N VAL A 63 16.74 -7.20 -56.97
CA VAL A 63 15.55 -6.35 -57.00
C VAL A 63 15.36 -5.73 -58.38
N SER A 64 14.10 -5.40 -58.71
CA SER A 64 13.76 -4.64 -59.92
C SER A 64 14.44 -3.28 -59.93
N SER A 65 14.86 -2.81 -61.12
CA SER A 65 15.35 -1.43 -61.30
C SER A 65 14.26 -0.36 -61.34
N SER A 66 12.99 -0.73 -61.22
CA SER A 66 11.85 0.18 -61.11
C SER A 66 10.72 -0.49 -60.31
N PRO A 67 10.22 0.07 -59.19
CA PRO A 67 10.45 1.40 -58.60
C PRO A 67 11.63 1.46 -57.60
N GLU A 68 11.76 2.58 -56.86
CA GLU A 68 12.72 2.69 -55.73
C GLU A 68 12.54 1.54 -54.71
N VAL A 69 13.67 1.07 -54.15
CA VAL A 69 13.69 -0.07 -53.24
C VAL A 69 13.90 0.39 -51.80
N HIS A 70 13.07 -0.09 -50.88
CA HIS A 70 13.13 0.23 -49.46
C HIS A 70 13.63 -0.95 -48.64
N ILE A 71 14.69 -0.76 -47.87
CA ILE A 71 15.30 -1.77 -47.02
C ILE A 71 15.18 -1.30 -45.57
N MET A 72 14.41 -2.04 -44.77
CA MET A 72 14.19 -1.73 -43.36
C MET A 72 15.22 -2.47 -42.51
N LEU A 73 15.92 -1.74 -41.66
CA LEU A 73 16.97 -2.28 -40.78
C LEU A 73 16.46 -2.26 -39.34
N THR A 74 16.53 -3.41 -38.66
CA THR A 74 16.16 -3.53 -37.24
C THR A 74 17.38 -3.28 -36.38
N VAL A 75 17.31 -2.30 -35.48
CA VAL A 75 18.45 -1.84 -34.66
C VAL A 75 18.25 -2.25 -33.21
N HIS A 76 19.27 -2.90 -32.63
CA HIS A 76 19.41 -3.00 -31.19
C HIS A 76 19.98 -1.68 -30.67
N ASN A 77 19.19 -0.92 -29.91
CA ASN A 77 19.61 0.35 -29.32
C ASN A 77 19.05 0.49 -27.90
N PRO A 78 19.57 -0.29 -26.92
CA PRO A 78 18.96 -0.43 -25.59
C PRO A 78 19.03 0.85 -24.74
N LYS A 79 19.90 1.81 -25.10
CA LYS A 79 20.00 3.13 -24.44
C LYS A 79 19.49 4.29 -25.31
N ASN A 80 18.81 3.97 -26.41
CA ASN A 80 18.20 4.94 -27.33
C ASN A 80 19.17 6.05 -27.80
N PHE A 81 20.40 5.69 -28.16
CA PHE A 81 21.39 6.64 -28.65
C PHE A 81 20.88 7.35 -29.91
N PRO A 82 20.94 8.70 -29.98
CA PRO A 82 20.64 9.43 -31.20
C PRO A 82 21.71 9.11 -32.25
N LEU A 83 21.29 8.66 -33.43
CA LEU A 83 22.20 8.19 -34.48
C LEU A 83 22.42 9.28 -35.54
N VAL A 84 23.65 9.42 -36.00
CA VAL A 84 24.01 10.29 -37.13
C VAL A 84 23.58 9.61 -38.42
N MET A 85 22.83 10.33 -39.26
CA MET A 85 22.48 9.89 -40.62
C MET A 85 23.44 10.53 -41.62
N PRO A 86 23.82 9.82 -42.71
CA PRO A 86 24.70 10.38 -43.71
C PRO A 86 24.00 11.55 -44.44
N THR A 87 24.78 12.52 -44.88
CA THR A 87 24.31 13.64 -45.71
C THR A 87 25.21 13.79 -46.93
N TYR A 88 24.71 14.43 -47.99
CA TYR A 88 25.45 14.71 -49.22
C TYR A 88 26.86 15.32 -48.99
N SER A 89 27.01 16.20 -47.99
CA SER A 89 28.30 16.86 -47.68
C SER A 89 29.23 16.04 -46.76
N GLU A 90 28.70 15.05 -46.02
CA GLU A 90 29.48 14.20 -45.10
C GLU A 90 29.03 12.71 -45.16
N PRO A 91 29.18 12.02 -46.29
CA PRO A 91 28.80 10.61 -46.38
C PRO A 91 29.80 9.65 -45.72
N ALA A 92 30.96 10.15 -45.27
CA ALA A 92 32.14 9.33 -44.98
C ALA A 92 31.98 8.42 -43.73
N GLY A 93 31.88 7.12 -43.99
CA GLY A 93 32.02 6.04 -43.01
C GLY A 93 30.74 5.59 -42.31
N ILE A 94 29.54 5.92 -42.84
CA ILE A 94 28.28 5.34 -42.36
C ILE A 94 27.76 4.27 -43.32
N VAL A 95 27.75 4.53 -44.63
CA VAL A 95 27.36 3.54 -45.67
C VAL A 95 28.48 3.44 -46.70
N GLU A 96 29.06 2.25 -46.84
CA GLU A 96 30.19 1.97 -47.74
C GLU A 96 29.85 0.85 -48.73
N PHE A 97 30.12 1.05 -50.02
CA PHE A 97 29.89 0.04 -51.07
C PHE A 97 31.24 -0.44 -51.60
N LYS A 98 31.85 -1.37 -50.86
CA LYS A 98 33.26 -1.77 -51.07
C LYS A 98 33.51 -2.49 -52.39
N GLU A 99 32.47 -3.03 -53.00
CA GLU A 99 32.53 -3.81 -54.24
C GLU A 99 32.35 -2.94 -55.50
N LEU A 100 32.00 -1.66 -55.35
CA LEU A 100 31.84 -0.72 -56.46
C LEU A 100 33.12 0.08 -56.67
N SER A 101 33.51 0.27 -57.93
CA SER A 101 34.68 1.08 -58.30
C SER A 101 34.50 2.57 -58.00
N GLN A 102 33.25 3.04 -57.93
CA GLN A 102 32.86 4.38 -57.54
C GLN A 102 31.81 4.32 -56.43
N GLN A 103 32.08 5.01 -55.33
CA GLN A 103 31.16 5.07 -54.19
C GLN A 103 29.87 5.81 -54.57
N PRO A 104 28.68 5.22 -54.32
CA PRO A 104 27.41 5.89 -54.57
C PRO A 104 27.24 7.16 -53.73
N THR A 105 26.61 8.18 -54.31
CA THR A 105 26.32 9.47 -53.65
C THR A 105 25.00 9.40 -52.86
N GLU A 106 25.02 9.79 -51.59
CA GLU A 106 23.82 9.99 -50.75
C GLU A 106 22.89 11.06 -51.37
N GLY A 107 21.58 10.90 -51.22
CA GLY A 107 20.55 11.78 -51.79
C GLY A 107 20.24 11.47 -53.26
N THR A 108 21.25 11.15 -54.07
CA THR A 108 21.09 10.83 -55.51
C THR A 108 20.90 9.33 -55.75
N HIS A 109 21.75 8.48 -55.16
CA HIS A 109 21.75 7.05 -55.41
C HIS A 109 21.09 6.25 -54.28
N TYR A 110 21.27 6.70 -53.04
CA TYR A 110 20.61 6.12 -51.88
C TYR A 110 20.31 7.18 -50.82
N VAL A 111 19.38 6.88 -49.91
CA VAL A 111 19.09 7.69 -48.72
C VAL A 111 18.97 6.77 -47.52
N LEU A 112 19.64 7.08 -46.40
CA LEU A 112 19.49 6.35 -45.13
C LEU A 112 18.87 7.29 -44.09
N GLY A 113 17.73 6.89 -43.51
CA GLY A 113 17.05 7.66 -42.48
C GLY A 113 16.60 6.81 -41.29
N GLN A 114 16.44 7.46 -40.14
CA GLN A 114 15.86 6.84 -38.95
C GLN A 114 14.34 7.03 -38.94
N THR A 115 13.59 5.93 -38.87
CA THR A 115 12.12 5.95 -38.85
C THR A 115 11.55 5.74 -37.46
N ALA A 116 12.32 5.10 -36.57
CA ALA A 116 12.02 4.94 -35.15
C ALA A 116 13.33 4.67 -34.36
N PRO A 117 13.33 4.81 -33.02
CA PRO A 117 14.47 4.45 -32.15
C PRO A 117 15.20 3.15 -32.47
N GLY A 118 14.46 2.10 -32.88
CA GLY A 118 15.00 0.78 -33.24
C GLY A 118 14.89 0.43 -34.72
N ARG A 119 14.65 1.40 -35.62
CA ARG A 119 14.38 1.12 -37.04
C ARG A 119 14.96 2.18 -37.99
N LEU A 120 15.79 1.75 -38.93
CA LEU A 120 16.30 2.59 -40.03
C LEU A 120 15.68 2.15 -41.36
N LYS A 121 15.64 3.07 -42.33
CA LYS A 121 15.19 2.83 -43.70
C LYS A 121 16.29 3.27 -44.66
N LEU A 122 16.88 2.32 -45.38
CA LEU A 122 17.77 2.56 -46.52
C LEU A 122 16.95 2.50 -47.80
N THR A 123 16.99 3.54 -48.62
CA THR A 123 16.28 3.61 -49.89
C THR A 123 17.28 3.65 -51.03
N TYR A 124 17.19 2.71 -51.97
CA TYR A 124 17.92 2.78 -53.24
C TYR A 124 17.06 3.46 -54.29
N LYS A 125 17.64 4.48 -54.93
CA LYS A 125 16.97 5.29 -55.94
C LYS A 125 16.96 4.57 -57.28
N GLU A 126 15.90 4.81 -58.06
CA GLU A 126 15.68 4.15 -59.35
C GLU A 126 16.89 4.31 -60.29
N ALA A 127 17.43 5.53 -60.41
CA ALA A 127 18.59 5.80 -61.26
C ALA A 127 19.84 4.99 -60.87
N PHE A 128 20.02 4.70 -59.57
CA PHE A 128 21.13 3.86 -59.09
C PHE A 128 20.92 2.40 -59.43
N LEU A 129 19.70 1.90 -59.29
CA LEU A 129 19.36 0.53 -59.65
C LEU A 129 19.50 0.30 -61.17
N GLN A 130 18.96 1.22 -61.97
CA GLN A 130 19.07 1.19 -63.44
C GLN A 130 20.52 1.17 -63.94
N GLN A 131 21.45 1.82 -63.24
CA GLN A 131 22.88 1.82 -63.60
C GLN A 131 23.50 0.42 -63.56
N TYR A 132 23.03 -0.44 -62.66
CA TYR A 132 23.58 -1.78 -62.42
C TYR A 132 22.63 -2.91 -62.80
N GLU A 133 21.59 -2.59 -63.58
CA GLU A 133 20.61 -3.55 -64.08
C GLU A 133 21.27 -4.72 -64.84
N GLN A 134 20.58 -5.86 -64.92
CA GLN A 134 21.13 -7.15 -65.41
C GLN A 134 22.27 -7.69 -64.54
N GLY A 135 22.31 -7.29 -63.26
CA GLY A 135 23.25 -7.83 -62.27
C GLY A 135 24.72 -7.44 -62.52
N SER A 136 24.96 -6.31 -63.20
CA SER A 136 26.30 -5.89 -63.62
C SER A 136 27.24 -5.46 -62.49
N GLY A 137 26.76 -5.34 -61.25
CA GLY A 137 27.57 -5.12 -60.05
C GLY A 137 26.86 -5.48 -58.75
N SER A 138 27.63 -5.73 -57.69
CA SER A 138 27.10 -5.94 -56.32
C SER A 138 26.81 -4.60 -55.63
N LEU A 139 25.59 -4.41 -55.15
CA LEU A 139 25.15 -3.20 -54.46
C LEU A 139 25.19 -3.36 -52.94
N ASN A 140 26.12 -4.17 -52.43
CA ASN A 140 26.19 -4.55 -51.02
C ASN A 140 26.61 -3.35 -50.15
N PRO A 141 25.77 -2.84 -49.25
CA PRO A 141 26.16 -1.79 -48.33
C PRO A 141 26.83 -2.39 -47.08
N THR A 142 27.90 -1.76 -46.61
CA THR A 142 28.43 -1.96 -45.27
C THR A 142 28.04 -0.75 -44.43
N ILE A 143 27.19 -0.98 -43.40
CA ILE A 143 26.64 0.08 -42.57
C ILE A 143 27.34 0.09 -41.20
N THR A 144 27.83 1.26 -40.81
CA THR A 144 28.45 1.52 -39.51
C THR A 144 27.63 2.56 -38.76
N LEU A 145 27.09 2.20 -37.60
CA LEU A 145 26.31 3.14 -36.78
C LEU A 145 27.25 4.10 -36.03
N LYS A 146 26.90 5.38 -36.04
CA LYS A 146 27.57 6.44 -35.27
C LYS A 146 26.54 7.18 -34.44
N ALA A 147 26.84 7.45 -33.17
CA ALA A 147 25.99 8.27 -32.32
C ALA A 147 26.38 9.76 -32.42
N THR A 148 25.44 10.66 -32.13
CA THR A 148 25.68 12.12 -32.19
C THR A 148 26.68 12.63 -31.15
N ASP A 149 26.98 11.81 -30.13
CA ASP A 149 28.02 12.04 -29.12
C ASP A 149 29.45 11.76 -29.65
N GLY A 150 29.60 11.36 -30.92
CA GLY A 150 30.87 11.07 -31.58
C GLY A 150 31.31 9.60 -31.50
N ARG A 151 30.57 8.72 -30.81
CA ARG A 151 30.91 7.30 -30.73
C ARG A 151 30.64 6.58 -32.04
N VAL A 152 31.55 5.69 -32.40
CA VAL A 152 31.42 4.77 -33.55
C VAL A 152 31.23 3.36 -33.00
N PHE A 153 30.12 2.73 -33.34
CA PHE A 153 29.87 1.35 -32.95
C PHE A 153 30.60 0.41 -33.90
N LYS A 154 31.51 -0.43 -33.35
CA LYS A 154 32.44 -1.25 -34.14
C LYS A 154 31.76 -2.36 -34.94
N LYS A 155 30.56 -2.78 -34.55
CA LYS A 155 29.82 -3.84 -35.22
C LYS A 155 29.14 -3.32 -36.48
N THR A 156 29.81 -3.51 -37.62
CA THR A 156 29.27 -3.19 -38.93
C THR A 156 28.26 -4.24 -39.39
N TYR A 157 27.33 -3.85 -40.26
CA TYR A 157 26.35 -4.74 -40.84
C TYR A 157 26.41 -4.68 -42.37
N THR A 158 26.65 -5.81 -43.01
CA THR A 158 26.74 -5.94 -44.47
C THR A 158 25.75 -6.99 -44.94
N PHE A 159 25.02 -6.70 -46.00
CA PHE A 159 24.11 -7.65 -46.63
C PHE A 159 24.23 -7.58 -48.15
N GLY A 160 23.85 -8.69 -48.80
CA GLY A 160 23.91 -8.85 -50.25
C GLY A 160 22.69 -8.26 -50.94
N ILE A 161 22.88 -7.47 -52.00
CA ILE A 161 21.80 -7.03 -52.89
C ILE A 161 22.35 -6.65 -54.27
N LYS A 162 21.61 -6.97 -55.34
CA LYS A 162 21.91 -6.57 -56.73
C LYS A 162 20.69 -5.96 -57.40
N SER A 163 20.89 -5.15 -58.43
CA SER A 163 19.80 -4.75 -59.34
C SER A 163 19.76 -5.72 -60.51
N ASN A 164 18.72 -6.53 -60.57
CA ASN A 164 18.44 -7.38 -61.71
C ASN A 164 16.97 -7.72 -61.72
N THR A 165 16.23 -7.14 -62.66
CA THR A 165 14.79 -7.28 -62.75
C THR A 165 14.48 -8.72 -63.12
N PRO A 166 13.71 -9.45 -62.30
CA PRO A 166 13.30 -10.80 -62.64
C PRO A 166 12.64 -10.86 -64.02
N PRO A 167 13.01 -11.83 -64.88
CA PRO A 167 12.30 -12.07 -66.13
C PRO A 167 10.79 -12.20 -65.91
N PRO A 168 9.93 -11.74 -66.82
CA PRO A 168 8.49 -11.87 -66.64
C PRO A 168 8.06 -13.32 -66.88
N GLU A 169 7.09 -13.80 -66.09
CA GLU A 169 6.39 -15.04 -66.43
C GLU A 169 5.52 -14.86 -67.69
N PRO A 170 5.14 -15.94 -68.39
CA PRO A 170 4.13 -15.85 -69.44
C PRO A 170 2.83 -15.22 -68.91
N LYS A 171 2.41 -14.10 -69.51
CA LYS A 171 1.14 -13.42 -69.19
C LYS A 171 -0.07 -14.33 -69.44
N GLU A 172 0.03 -15.18 -70.45
CA GLU A 172 -1.05 -16.09 -70.82
C GLU A 172 -0.45 -17.40 -71.33
N ILE A 173 -0.99 -18.53 -70.85
CA ILE A 173 -0.70 -19.86 -71.36
C ILE A 173 -1.99 -20.53 -71.84
N VAL A 174 -2.12 -20.68 -73.17
CA VAL A 174 -3.25 -21.36 -73.82
C VAL A 174 -2.85 -22.79 -74.19
N ILE A 175 -3.71 -23.76 -73.88
CA ILE A 175 -3.51 -25.15 -74.32
C ILE A 175 -4.13 -25.30 -75.71
N ALA A 176 -3.31 -25.81 -76.63
CA ALA A 176 -3.65 -26.06 -78.01
C ALA A 176 -3.22 -27.49 -78.39
N LYS A 177 -3.27 -27.80 -79.68
CA LYS A 177 -2.78 -29.08 -80.20
C LYS A 177 -2.02 -28.92 -81.50
N THR A 178 -1.19 -29.90 -81.84
CA THR A 178 -0.53 -29.96 -83.14
C THR A 178 -1.53 -30.32 -84.24
N THR A 179 -1.34 -29.76 -85.44
CA THR A 179 -2.13 -30.09 -86.63
C THR A 179 -1.91 -31.56 -87.06
N GLY A 180 -2.97 -32.24 -87.52
CA GLY A 180 -2.91 -33.64 -87.98
C GLY A 180 -3.77 -34.63 -87.18
N THR A 181 -3.76 -35.91 -87.58
CA THR A 181 -4.55 -36.99 -86.94
C THR A 181 -3.87 -37.62 -85.74
N ASP A 182 -2.56 -37.41 -85.58
CA ASP A 182 -1.75 -37.86 -84.43
C ASP A 182 -1.30 -36.65 -83.61
N SER A 183 -2.27 -35.99 -82.96
CA SER A 183 -2.07 -34.70 -82.29
C SER A 183 -1.48 -34.85 -80.89
N TYR A 184 -0.60 -33.91 -80.54
CA TYR A 184 -0.04 -33.73 -79.20
C TYR A 184 -0.51 -32.40 -78.60
N TYR A 185 -0.55 -32.29 -77.28
CA TYR A 185 -0.84 -31.02 -76.62
C TYR A 185 0.29 -30.00 -76.84
N VAL A 186 -0.07 -28.73 -77.00
CA VAL A 186 0.85 -27.60 -77.18
C VAL A 186 0.57 -26.53 -76.13
N LEU A 187 1.59 -26.02 -75.46
CA LEU A 187 1.50 -24.84 -74.60
C LEU A 187 1.89 -23.61 -75.42
N CYS A 188 0.94 -22.71 -75.65
CA CYS A 188 1.18 -21.42 -76.28
C CYS A 188 1.48 -20.39 -75.20
N LEU A 189 2.75 -20.02 -75.05
CA LEU A 189 3.28 -19.13 -74.02
C LEU A 189 3.36 -17.70 -74.57
N LYS A 190 2.50 -16.80 -74.09
CA LYS A 190 2.52 -15.39 -74.50
C LYS A 190 3.07 -14.51 -73.38
N PHE A 191 4.10 -13.74 -73.70
CA PHE A 191 4.68 -12.75 -72.78
C PHE A 191 4.14 -11.35 -73.09
N GLU A 192 4.12 -10.46 -72.10
CA GLU A 192 3.62 -9.09 -72.27
C GLU A 192 4.59 -8.27 -73.15
N PRO A 193 4.18 -7.83 -74.36
CA PRO A 193 5.10 -7.17 -75.28
C PRO A 193 5.70 -5.87 -74.73
N ASN A 194 4.92 -5.11 -73.94
CA ASN A 194 5.39 -3.85 -73.36
C ASN A 194 6.49 -4.08 -72.30
N GLU A 195 6.42 -5.20 -71.56
CA GLU A 195 7.44 -5.54 -70.57
C GLU A 195 8.72 -6.07 -71.24
N MET A 196 8.56 -6.93 -72.25
CA MET A 196 9.68 -7.50 -73.01
C MET A 196 10.49 -6.46 -73.79
N THR A 197 9.86 -5.33 -74.14
CA THR A 197 10.48 -4.21 -74.85
C THR A 197 10.82 -3.02 -73.96
N ARG A 198 10.52 -3.09 -72.65
CA ARG A 198 10.84 -2.04 -71.68
C ARG A 198 12.35 -1.85 -71.61
N LYS A 199 12.80 -0.61 -71.69
CA LYS A 199 14.22 -0.25 -71.76
C LYS A 199 14.75 0.17 -70.38
N ILE A 200 16.06 -0.04 -70.18
CA ILE A 200 16.76 0.42 -68.97
C ILE A 200 16.87 1.95 -69.04
N GLY A 201 16.15 2.66 -68.15
CA GLY A 201 16.11 4.12 -68.13
C GLY A 201 15.69 4.72 -69.48
N THR A 202 16.48 5.69 -69.98
CA THR A 202 16.30 6.31 -71.31
C THR A 202 17.13 5.64 -72.42
N GLY A 203 17.76 4.49 -72.12
CA GLY A 203 18.67 3.78 -73.03
C GLY A 203 17.98 3.05 -74.19
N THR A 204 18.74 2.21 -74.90
CA THR A 204 18.24 1.37 -76.02
C THR A 204 18.17 -0.12 -75.69
N VAL A 205 18.73 -0.55 -74.56
CA VAL A 205 18.81 -1.96 -74.15
C VAL A 205 17.53 -2.34 -73.39
N PRO A 206 16.80 -3.39 -73.81
CA PRO A 206 15.69 -3.94 -73.04
C PRO A 206 16.15 -4.47 -71.68
N VAL A 207 15.32 -4.30 -70.65
CA VAL A 207 15.59 -4.75 -69.29
C VAL A 207 15.89 -6.25 -69.24
N HIS A 208 15.13 -7.06 -69.98
CA HIS A 208 15.24 -8.51 -70.00
C HIS A 208 16.13 -9.08 -71.13
N LYS A 209 16.99 -8.25 -71.74
CA LYS A 209 17.85 -8.67 -72.86
C LYS A 209 18.84 -9.79 -72.48
N ASP A 210 19.06 -9.97 -71.19
CA ASP A 210 19.90 -10.98 -70.57
C ASP A 210 19.18 -12.31 -70.29
N ILE A 211 17.90 -12.48 -70.67
CA ILE A 211 17.26 -13.81 -70.73
C ILE A 211 18.17 -14.77 -71.51
N ALA A 212 18.47 -15.91 -70.88
CA ALA A 212 19.40 -16.89 -71.39
C ALA A 212 18.72 -18.22 -71.73
N LYS A 213 17.72 -18.61 -70.94
CA LYS A 213 17.05 -19.90 -71.08
C LYS A 213 15.61 -19.86 -70.62
N ILE A 214 14.82 -20.76 -71.19
CA ILE A 214 13.50 -21.16 -70.69
C ILE A 214 13.59 -22.60 -70.19
N THR A 215 13.10 -22.82 -68.98
CA THR A 215 13.00 -24.14 -68.36
C THR A 215 11.55 -24.60 -68.44
N ILE A 216 11.35 -25.82 -68.93
CA ILE A 216 10.06 -26.50 -68.95
C ILE A 216 10.22 -27.81 -68.18
N ASN A 217 9.53 -28.01 -67.05
CA ASN A 217 9.63 -29.23 -66.21
C ASN A 217 11.08 -29.74 -66.05
N ASP A 218 11.97 -28.87 -65.55
CA ASP A 218 13.41 -29.12 -65.35
C ASP A 218 14.29 -29.23 -66.61
N SER A 219 13.72 -29.27 -67.82
CA SER A 219 14.51 -29.27 -69.07
C SER A 219 14.82 -27.85 -69.52
N HIS A 220 16.09 -27.57 -69.82
CA HIS A 220 16.58 -26.23 -70.16
C HIS A 220 16.75 -26.05 -71.67
N TYR A 221 16.11 -25.03 -72.23
CA TYR A 221 16.22 -24.64 -73.63
C TYR A 221 16.88 -23.28 -73.73
N THR A 222 17.86 -23.10 -74.62
CA THR A 222 18.47 -21.79 -74.84
C THR A 222 17.45 -20.86 -75.46
N LEU A 223 17.23 -19.69 -74.83
CA LEU A 223 16.29 -18.69 -75.32
C LEU A 223 17.04 -17.40 -75.56
N LEU A 224 17.06 -16.95 -76.81
CA LEU A 224 17.73 -15.73 -77.23
C LEU A 224 16.72 -14.76 -77.83
N TYR A 225 16.99 -13.46 -77.69
CA TYR A 225 16.30 -12.43 -78.45
C TYR A 225 16.71 -12.46 -79.93
N ASN A 226 15.83 -12.01 -80.82
CA ASN A 226 16.19 -11.61 -82.17
C ASN A 226 17.24 -10.49 -82.17
N ASP A 227 18.00 -10.39 -83.25
CA ASP A 227 19.11 -9.44 -83.35
C ASP A 227 18.62 -7.97 -83.32
N ASP A 228 17.36 -7.73 -83.71
CA ASP A 228 16.69 -6.43 -83.67
C ASP A 228 15.86 -6.18 -82.39
N ASN A 229 15.87 -7.13 -81.44
CA ASN A 229 15.07 -7.13 -80.20
C ASN A 229 13.54 -7.13 -80.40
N SER A 230 13.04 -7.61 -81.54
CA SER A 230 11.61 -7.61 -81.86
C SER A 230 10.81 -8.77 -81.23
N ASP A 231 11.46 -9.92 -81.00
CA ASP A 231 10.86 -11.15 -80.49
C ASP A 231 11.96 -12.11 -79.97
N PHE A 232 11.58 -13.31 -79.51
CA PHE A 232 12.47 -14.43 -79.27
C PHE A 232 12.85 -15.18 -80.55
N LYS A 233 14.06 -15.74 -80.56
CA LYS A 233 14.46 -16.83 -81.47
C LYS A 233 13.91 -18.13 -80.91
N THR A 234 13.12 -18.86 -81.71
CA THR A 234 12.59 -20.17 -81.31
C THR A 234 13.73 -21.12 -80.95
N PRO A 235 13.72 -21.73 -79.74
CA PRO A 235 14.73 -22.70 -79.36
C PRO A 235 14.74 -23.91 -80.31
N ALA A 236 15.92 -24.41 -80.64
CA ALA A 236 16.09 -25.53 -81.58
C ALA A 236 16.27 -26.89 -80.86
N GLU A 237 16.49 -26.85 -79.54
CA GLU A 237 16.69 -28.04 -78.72
C GLU A 237 15.43 -28.89 -78.62
N THR A 238 15.63 -30.21 -78.55
CA THR A 238 14.55 -31.19 -78.38
C THR A 238 14.87 -32.08 -77.20
N PHE A 239 13.89 -32.30 -76.32
CA PHE A 239 14.02 -33.19 -75.15
C PHE A 239 12.86 -34.19 -75.12
N PRO A 240 12.97 -35.30 -74.36
CA PRO A 240 11.90 -36.30 -74.25
C PRO A 240 10.55 -35.76 -73.77
N ILE A 241 10.55 -34.62 -73.07
CA ILE A 241 9.34 -33.96 -72.56
C ILE A 241 8.63 -33.08 -73.60
N GLY A 242 9.29 -32.76 -74.72
CA GLY A 242 8.77 -31.86 -75.74
C GLY A 242 9.83 -30.99 -76.44
N SER A 243 9.34 -30.14 -77.34
CA SER A 243 10.17 -29.24 -78.16
C SER A 243 9.39 -27.99 -78.57
N PHE A 244 10.09 -26.88 -78.84
CA PHE A 244 9.47 -25.70 -79.41
C PHE A 244 9.20 -25.88 -80.92
N ILE A 245 8.07 -25.37 -81.39
CA ILE A 245 7.59 -25.51 -82.78
C ILE A 245 7.12 -24.17 -83.34
N GLY A 246 6.87 -24.11 -84.66
CA GLY A 246 6.35 -22.91 -85.31
C GLY A 246 4.85 -22.73 -85.08
N SER A 247 4.37 -21.47 -85.13
CA SER A 247 2.94 -21.15 -84.99
C SER A 247 2.05 -21.82 -86.04
N GLY A 248 2.57 -22.07 -87.25
CA GLY A 248 1.85 -22.74 -88.34
C GLY A 248 1.54 -24.23 -88.09
N GLU A 249 2.12 -24.83 -87.05
CA GLU A 249 1.94 -26.24 -86.70
C GLU A 249 0.90 -26.44 -85.56
N VAL A 250 0.24 -25.36 -85.13
CA VAL A 250 -0.63 -25.33 -83.95
C VAL A 250 -2.07 -24.97 -84.34
N GLU A 251 -3.04 -25.72 -83.83
CA GLU A 251 -4.47 -25.43 -83.95
C GLU A 251 -5.18 -25.51 -82.59
N LYS A 252 -6.40 -24.96 -82.50
CA LYS A 252 -7.20 -25.01 -81.26
C LYS A 252 -7.42 -26.45 -80.79
N LEU A 253 -7.37 -26.67 -79.48
CA LEU A 253 -7.60 -27.98 -78.88
C LEU A 253 -9.00 -28.52 -79.22
N THR A 254 -10.04 -27.69 -79.04
CA THR A 254 -11.43 -27.93 -79.47
C THR A 254 -12.04 -26.64 -80.02
N SER A 255 -13.20 -26.73 -80.68
CA SER A 255 -13.93 -25.54 -81.17
C SER A 255 -14.36 -24.57 -80.06
N SER A 256 -14.53 -25.07 -78.83
CA SER A 256 -14.85 -24.28 -77.63
C SER A 256 -13.62 -23.77 -76.87
N SER A 257 -12.40 -24.13 -77.28
CA SER A 257 -11.17 -23.68 -76.63
C SER A 257 -10.86 -22.21 -76.93
N PRO A 258 -10.10 -21.51 -76.04
CA PRO A 258 -9.68 -20.13 -76.24
C PRO A 258 -8.98 -19.89 -77.59
N ASP A 259 -9.03 -18.66 -78.07
CA ASP A 259 -8.28 -18.23 -79.26
C ASP A 259 -6.77 -18.38 -79.04
N LEU A 260 -6.05 -18.81 -80.08
CA LEU A 260 -4.61 -18.96 -80.00
C LEU A 260 -3.93 -17.58 -79.87
N PRO A 261 -2.98 -17.42 -78.94
CA PRO A 261 -2.23 -16.19 -78.85
C PRO A 261 -1.44 -15.98 -80.16
N SER A 262 -1.43 -14.75 -80.66
CA SER A 262 -0.71 -14.35 -81.87
C SER A 262 0.02 -13.01 -81.66
N GLY A 263 0.98 -12.70 -82.54
CA GLY A 263 1.86 -11.53 -82.44
C GLY A 263 3.27 -11.89 -81.95
N ALA A 264 4.07 -10.86 -81.65
CA ALA A 264 5.41 -11.02 -81.09
C ALA A 264 5.35 -11.51 -79.63
N TRP A 265 6.45 -12.12 -79.16
CA TRP A 265 6.65 -12.66 -77.82
C TRP A 265 5.75 -13.86 -77.50
N VAL A 266 5.57 -14.75 -78.48
CA VAL A 266 4.80 -15.99 -78.33
C VAL A 266 5.66 -17.20 -78.69
N LEU A 267 5.80 -18.13 -77.73
CA LEU A 267 6.47 -19.42 -77.93
C LEU A 267 5.45 -20.55 -77.93
N TYR A 268 5.62 -21.53 -78.81
CA TYR A 268 4.75 -22.70 -78.91
C TYR A 268 5.53 -23.95 -78.52
N TYR A 269 5.21 -24.52 -77.38
CA TYR A 269 5.88 -25.69 -76.85
C TYR A 269 5.03 -26.94 -77.07
N LYS A 270 5.47 -27.82 -77.98
CA LYS A 270 4.85 -29.13 -78.20
C LYS A 270 5.27 -30.07 -77.09
N THR A 271 4.29 -30.62 -76.36
CA THR A 271 4.53 -31.65 -75.34
C THR A 271 4.75 -33.03 -75.94
N ASN A 272 5.25 -33.95 -75.13
CA ASN A 272 5.27 -35.38 -75.44
C ASN A 272 3.93 -36.10 -75.19
N ILE A 273 2.89 -35.38 -74.73
CA ILE A 273 1.59 -35.96 -74.42
C ILE A 273 0.72 -36.00 -75.68
N LYS A 274 0.44 -37.22 -76.14
CA LYS A 274 -0.49 -37.48 -77.23
C LYS A 274 -1.92 -37.27 -76.75
N ILE A 275 -2.77 -36.70 -77.61
CA ILE A 275 -4.19 -36.50 -77.31
C ILE A 275 -4.91 -37.86 -77.33
N GLY A 276 -5.59 -38.18 -76.22
CA GLY A 276 -6.32 -39.43 -76.02
C GLY A 276 -6.89 -39.54 -74.60
N ASP A 277 -7.67 -40.60 -74.36
CA ASP A 277 -8.19 -40.94 -73.02
C ASP A 277 -7.10 -41.59 -72.16
N GLY A 278 -7.13 -41.38 -70.84
CA GLY A 278 -6.23 -42.00 -69.86
C GLY A 278 -4.96 -41.22 -69.53
N ASN A 279 -4.82 -39.96 -69.97
CA ASN A 279 -3.65 -39.15 -69.67
C ASN A 279 -3.67 -38.71 -68.20
N PRO A 280 -2.58 -38.92 -67.43
CA PRO A 280 -2.48 -38.38 -66.09
C PRO A 280 -2.45 -36.84 -66.14
N GLU A 281 -2.94 -36.20 -65.07
CA GLU A 281 -2.77 -34.77 -64.91
C GLU A 281 -1.27 -34.47 -64.94
N THR A 282 -0.83 -33.69 -65.94
CA THR A 282 0.60 -33.44 -66.13
C THR A 282 0.84 -31.93 -66.09
N PRO A 283 1.38 -31.41 -64.98
CA PRO A 283 1.77 -30.01 -64.89
C PRO A 283 2.98 -29.76 -65.77
N TYR A 284 2.98 -28.61 -66.44
CA TYR A 284 4.16 -28.02 -67.07
C TYR A 284 4.50 -26.74 -66.32
N THR A 285 5.63 -26.75 -65.61
CA THR A 285 6.22 -25.57 -64.99
C THR A 285 7.07 -24.85 -66.04
N VAL A 286 6.86 -23.55 -66.16
CA VAL A 286 7.57 -22.69 -67.12
C VAL A 286 8.28 -21.60 -66.34
N THR A 287 9.59 -21.52 -66.51
CA THR A 287 10.42 -20.52 -65.84
C THR A 287 11.42 -19.94 -66.82
N LEU A 288 11.48 -18.62 -66.94
CA LEU A 288 12.57 -17.94 -67.63
C LEU A 288 13.73 -17.75 -66.66
N HIS A 289 14.96 -17.92 -67.15
CA HIS A 289 16.16 -17.55 -66.41
C HIS A 289 17.00 -16.60 -67.25
N ASP A 290 17.51 -15.58 -66.58
CA ASP A 290 18.54 -14.72 -67.16
C ASP A 290 19.96 -15.30 -67.00
N LYS A 291 20.96 -14.56 -67.48
CA LYS A 291 22.37 -14.92 -67.37
C LYS A 291 22.91 -14.86 -65.93
N GLY A 292 22.32 -14.03 -65.07
CA GLY A 292 22.65 -13.95 -63.65
C GLY A 292 22.09 -15.10 -62.81
N GLY A 293 21.15 -15.87 -63.38
CA GLY A 293 20.45 -16.96 -62.73
C GLY A 293 19.18 -16.51 -61.99
N VAL A 294 18.74 -15.26 -62.15
CA VAL A 294 17.44 -14.81 -61.60
C VAL A 294 16.34 -15.40 -62.45
N THR A 295 15.27 -15.84 -61.79
CA THR A 295 14.17 -16.56 -62.42
C THR A 295 12.90 -15.74 -62.45
N SER A 296 12.07 -15.95 -63.48
CA SER A 296 10.68 -15.49 -63.45
C SER A 296 9.89 -16.19 -62.34
N ASP A 297 8.65 -15.74 -62.13
CA ASP A 297 7.68 -16.59 -61.44
C ASP A 297 7.49 -17.88 -62.22
N GLU A 298 7.19 -18.95 -61.49
CA GLU A 298 6.88 -20.22 -62.09
C GLU A 298 5.44 -20.16 -62.60
N ALA A 299 5.28 -20.08 -63.92
CA ALA A 299 3.98 -20.24 -64.54
C ALA A 299 3.70 -21.72 -64.71
N VAL A 300 2.70 -22.22 -63.97
CA VAL A 300 2.26 -23.60 -64.08
C VAL A 300 1.07 -23.66 -65.02
N LYS A 301 1.17 -24.45 -66.08
CA LYS A 301 0.01 -24.87 -66.87
C LYS A 301 -0.13 -26.37 -66.85
N THR A 302 -1.25 -26.80 -66.32
CA THR A 302 -1.54 -28.22 -66.23
C THR A 302 -2.38 -28.67 -67.41
N ILE A 303 -1.88 -29.68 -68.12
CA ILE A 303 -2.71 -30.47 -69.00
C ILE A 303 -3.56 -31.35 -68.09
N ALA A 304 -4.86 -31.05 -68.04
CA ALA A 304 -5.81 -31.76 -67.19
C ALA A 304 -5.76 -33.26 -67.46
N ALA A 305 -5.94 -34.06 -66.41
CA ALA A 305 -6.06 -35.51 -66.57
C ALA A 305 -7.21 -35.82 -67.54
N SER A 306 -6.97 -36.67 -68.52
CA SER A 306 -8.06 -37.43 -69.12
C SER A 306 -8.25 -38.72 -68.31
N GLY A 307 -8.74 -38.58 -67.07
CA GLY A 307 -9.37 -39.66 -66.29
C GLY A 307 -8.51 -40.51 -65.33
N LYS A 308 -8.69 -40.31 -64.02
CA LYS A 308 -9.02 -41.31 -62.95
C LYS A 308 -9.14 -40.54 -61.63
N THR A 309 -10.22 -40.75 -60.89
CA THR A 309 -10.44 -40.10 -59.57
C THR A 309 -9.98 -41.01 -58.43
N HIS A 310 -9.44 -40.42 -57.37
CA HIS A 310 -9.13 -41.10 -56.11
C HIS A 310 -10.14 -40.67 -55.04
N THR A 311 -10.63 -41.63 -54.27
CA THR A 311 -11.54 -41.35 -53.17
C THR A 311 -10.75 -40.85 -51.95
N VAL A 312 -11.05 -39.63 -51.51
CA VAL A 312 -10.62 -39.10 -50.22
C VAL A 312 -11.78 -39.20 -49.25
N THR A 313 -11.62 -40.02 -48.21
CA THR A 313 -12.60 -40.17 -47.13
C THR A 313 -12.26 -39.23 -46.00
N PHE A 314 -13.28 -38.62 -45.39
CA PHE A 314 -13.08 -37.74 -44.26
C PHE A 314 -14.17 -37.91 -43.23
N SER A 315 -13.80 -37.79 -41.97
CA SER A 315 -14.74 -37.99 -40.86
C SER A 315 -14.28 -37.25 -39.61
N VAL A 316 -15.21 -37.08 -38.68
CA VAL A 316 -14.90 -36.65 -37.32
C VAL A 316 -14.56 -37.89 -36.50
N GLU A 317 -13.36 -37.94 -35.92
CA GLU A 317 -12.91 -39.02 -35.03
C GLU A 317 -13.86 -39.11 -33.83
N GLY A 318 -14.57 -40.23 -33.68
CA GLY A 318 -15.58 -40.42 -32.64
C GLY A 318 -16.96 -39.80 -32.91
N GLY A 319 -17.10 -39.00 -33.98
CA GLY A 319 -18.39 -38.45 -34.43
C GLY A 319 -18.98 -37.31 -33.60
N GLU A 320 -18.25 -36.76 -32.62
CA GLU A 320 -18.75 -35.71 -31.73
C GLU A 320 -17.94 -34.41 -31.85
N GLY A 321 -18.55 -33.28 -31.46
CA GLY A 321 -17.86 -32.00 -31.25
C GLY A 321 -17.75 -31.05 -32.46
N GLY A 322 -18.24 -31.45 -33.63
CA GLY A 322 -18.28 -30.56 -34.79
C GLY A 322 -18.64 -31.28 -36.07
N THR A 323 -18.57 -30.54 -37.19
CA THR A 323 -18.68 -31.11 -38.53
C THR A 323 -17.39 -30.89 -39.31
N LEU A 324 -17.18 -31.71 -40.34
CA LEU A 324 -16.03 -31.61 -41.23
C LEU A 324 -16.56 -31.55 -42.66
N THR A 325 -16.17 -30.52 -43.40
CA THR A 325 -16.42 -30.42 -44.84
C THR A 325 -15.12 -30.55 -45.60
N ALA A 326 -15.21 -30.99 -46.86
CA ALA A 326 -14.08 -31.10 -47.75
C ALA A 326 -14.39 -30.44 -49.08
N THR A 327 -13.50 -29.56 -49.52
CA THR A 327 -13.59 -28.86 -50.81
C THR A 327 -12.42 -29.31 -51.68
N PRO A 328 -12.66 -30.21 -52.66
CA PRO A 328 -11.63 -30.59 -53.62
C PRO A 328 -11.32 -29.40 -54.53
N GLU A 329 -10.07 -29.27 -54.93
CA GLU A 329 -9.62 -28.18 -55.80
C GLU A 329 -10.41 -28.13 -57.11
N GLY A 330 -11.06 -27.00 -57.39
CA GLY A 330 -11.93 -26.81 -58.56
C GLY A 330 -13.36 -27.37 -58.43
N GLY A 331 -13.70 -27.97 -57.28
CA GLY A 331 -15.05 -28.47 -56.98
C GLY A 331 -15.79 -27.65 -55.91
N SER A 332 -17.03 -28.02 -55.64
CA SER A 332 -17.84 -27.46 -54.57
C SER A 332 -17.61 -28.19 -53.24
N GLU A 333 -17.90 -27.52 -52.13
CA GLU A 333 -17.86 -28.12 -50.79
C GLU A 333 -18.72 -29.40 -50.71
N ASN A 334 -18.19 -30.42 -50.05
CA ASN A 334 -18.81 -31.73 -49.88
C ASN A 334 -18.90 -32.10 -48.38
N THR A 335 -20.05 -32.63 -47.96
CA THR A 335 -20.38 -33.03 -46.58
C THR A 335 -20.63 -34.53 -46.41
N THR A 336 -20.50 -35.33 -47.47
CA THR A 336 -20.95 -36.74 -47.52
C THR A 336 -19.92 -37.76 -47.03
N GLY A 337 -18.84 -37.31 -46.36
CA GLY A 337 -17.79 -38.18 -45.78
C GLY A 337 -16.82 -38.79 -46.79
N SER A 338 -17.01 -38.54 -48.08
CA SER A 338 -16.02 -38.84 -49.12
C SER A 338 -16.14 -37.90 -50.30
N VAL A 339 -15.02 -37.65 -50.98
CA VAL A 339 -14.97 -36.85 -52.20
C VAL A 339 -14.06 -37.53 -53.21
N LEU A 340 -14.48 -37.54 -54.47
CA LEU A 340 -13.65 -37.99 -55.58
C LEU A 340 -12.77 -36.83 -56.01
N VAL A 341 -11.47 -37.04 -55.98
CA VAL A 341 -10.45 -36.04 -56.26
C VAL A 341 -9.71 -36.50 -57.50
N GLU A 342 -9.59 -35.64 -58.48
CA GLU A 342 -8.76 -35.94 -59.64
C GLU A 342 -7.31 -36.12 -59.19
N HIS A 343 -6.62 -37.11 -59.78
CA HIS A 343 -5.24 -37.42 -59.45
C HIS A 343 -4.35 -36.17 -59.49
N GLY A 344 -3.66 -35.85 -58.40
CA GLY A 344 -2.76 -34.70 -58.28
C GLY A 344 -3.39 -33.43 -57.68
N LYS A 345 -4.72 -33.36 -57.60
CA LYS A 345 -5.43 -32.22 -56.99
C LYS A 345 -5.38 -32.23 -55.47
N ASN A 346 -5.59 -31.05 -54.88
CA ASN A 346 -5.62 -30.85 -53.43
C ASN A 346 -7.05 -30.97 -52.88
N VAL A 347 -7.17 -31.18 -51.56
CA VAL A 347 -8.43 -31.06 -50.83
C VAL A 347 -8.23 -30.19 -49.61
N THR A 348 -9.05 -29.14 -49.48
CA THR A 348 -9.10 -28.32 -48.27
C THR A 348 -10.24 -28.81 -47.39
N PHE A 349 -9.91 -29.12 -46.14
CA PHE A 349 -10.86 -29.51 -45.11
C PHE A 349 -11.16 -28.33 -44.19
N ASN A 350 -12.44 -28.09 -43.93
CA ASN A 350 -12.89 -27.10 -42.97
C ASN A 350 -13.60 -27.83 -41.82
N ALA A 351 -12.97 -27.83 -40.66
CA ALA A 351 -13.57 -28.24 -39.42
C ALA A 351 -14.41 -27.09 -38.86
N ASN A 352 -15.70 -27.35 -38.62
CA ASN A 352 -16.63 -26.44 -37.98
C ASN A 352 -16.95 -27.02 -36.59
N PRO A 353 -16.18 -26.68 -35.54
CA PRO A 353 -16.50 -27.09 -34.19
C PRO A 353 -17.91 -26.63 -33.80
N ASN A 354 -18.62 -27.46 -33.05
CA ASN A 354 -19.85 -27.04 -32.38
C ASN A 354 -19.49 -26.04 -31.26
N GLU A 355 -20.48 -25.29 -30.78
CA GLU A 355 -20.33 -24.43 -29.59
C GLU A 355 -19.75 -25.24 -28.41
N GLY A 356 -18.72 -24.69 -27.75
CA GLY A 356 -18.00 -25.38 -26.66
C GLY A 356 -16.95 -26.41 -27.12
N TYR A 357 -16.59 -26.45 -28.41
CA TYR A 357 -15.54 -27.33 -28.93
C TYR A 357 -14.47 -26.58 -29.73
N LYS A 358 -13.25 -27.12 -29.73
CA LYS A 358 -12.17 -26.71 -30.64
C LYS A 358 -11.48 -27.91 -31.26
N VAL A 359 -10.76 -27.69 -32.36
CA VAL A 359 -9.94 -28.74 -32.99
C VAL A 359 -8.84 -29.16 -32.02
N GLU A 360 -8.81 -30.45 -31.68
CA GLU A 360 -7.76 -31.05 -30.87
C GLU A 360 -6.57 -31.46 -31.74
N LYS A 361 -6.84 -32.16 -32.85
CA LYS A 361 -5.82 -32.67 -33.77
C LYS A 361 -6.42 -33.06 -35.13
N TRP A 362 -5.54 -33.17 -36.10
CA TRP A 362 -5.80 -33.76 -37.41
C TRP A 362 -4.98 -35.04 -37.60
N THR A 363 -5.52 -36.01 -38.33
CA THR A 363 -4.77 -37.21 -38.75
C THR A 363 -5.01 -37.51 -40.23
N VAL A 364 -3.97 -37.99 -40.90
CA VAL A 364 -4.02 -38.48 -42.28
C VAL A 364 -3.52 -39.92 -42.28
N ASP A 365 -4.35 -40.84 -42.77
CA ASP A 365 -4.11 -42.29 -42.72
C ASP A 365 -3.66 -42.75 -41.32
N ASP A 366 -4.40 -42.29 -40.31
CA ASP A 366 -4.16 -42.52 -38.87
C ASP A 366 -2.83 -41.95 -38.31
N SER A 367 -2.05 -41.25 -39.13
CA SER A 367 -0.83 -40.55 -38.70
C SER A 367 -1.15 -39.13 -38.27
N LEU A 368 -0.61 -38.69 -37.12
CA LEU A 368 -0.78 -37.34 -36.61
C LEU A 368 -0.14 -36.32 -37.55
N VAL A 369 -0.88 -35.27 -37.90
CA VAL A 369 -0.35 -34.11 -38.65
C VAL A 369 -0.40 -32.87 -37.78
N ASN A 370 0.56 -31.97 -37.97
CA ASN A 370 0.76 -30.84 -37.08
C ASN A 370 -0.26 -29.72 -37.36
N GLY A 371 -0.95 -29.24 -36.33
CA GLY A 371 -1.88 -28.11 -36.42
C GLY A 371 -3.18 -28.33 -35.63
N THR A 372 -3.71 -27.24 -35.07
CA THR A 372 -5.01 -27.18 -34.36
C THR A 372 -5.94 -26.16 -35.00
N ASN A 373 -5.65 -25.76 -36.23
CA ASN A 373 -6.48 -24.80 -36.98
C ASN A 373 -7.79 -25.47 -37.41
N THR A 374 -8.81 -24.65 -37.65
CA THR A 374 -10.08 -25.09 -38.23
C THR A 374 -9.97 -25.47 -39.70
N THR A 375 -8.83 -25.20 -40.34
CA THR A 375 -8.57 -25.58 -41.73
C THR A 375 -7.34 -26.47 -41.85
N TYR A 376 -7.42 -27.47 -42.73
CA TYR A 376 -6.30 -28.33 -43.08
C TYR A 376 -6.34 -28.63 -44.58
N THR A 377 -5.25 -28.40 -45.31
CA THR A 377 -5.17 -28.71 -46.74
C THR A 377 -4.26 -29.93 -46.94
N LEU A 378 -4.83 -30.95 -47.57
CA LEU A 378 -4.09 -32.13 -48.02
C LEU A 378 -3.70 -31.93 -49.48
N TYR A 379 -2.39 -31.95 -49.74
CA TYR A 379 -1.84 -31.67 -51.05
C TYR A 379 -1.57 -32.93 -51.88
N ASN A 380 -1.67 -32.80 -53.20
CA ASN A 380 -1.20 -33.78 -54.18
C ASN A 380 -1.76 -35.21 -53.97
N ILE A 381 -3.07 -35.39 -54.18
CA ILE A 381 -3.73 -36.69 -53.97
C ILE A 381 -3.40 -37.66 -55.12
N ILE A 382 -2.46 -38.57 -54.87
CA ILE A 382 -2.02 -39.59 -55.85
C ILE A 382 -2.57 -41.01 -55.58
N ALA A 383 -3.28 -41.20 -54.47
CA ALA A 383 -3.91 -42.46 -54.04
C ALA A 383 -5.08 -42.15 -53.08
N PRO A 384 -5.98 -43.12 -52.78
CA PRO A 384 -7.00 -42.93 -51.75
C PRO A 384 -6.41 -42.53 -50.40
N LYS A 385 -7.06 -41.60 -49.71
CA LYS A 385 -6.63 -41.06 -48.41
C LYS A 385 -7.78 -41.01 -47.41
N THR A 386 -7.45 -41.12 -46.13
CA THR A 386 -8.41 -40.90 -45.02
C THR A 386 -7.94 -39.75 -44.15
N VAL A 387 -8.78 -38.72 -43.99
CA VAL A 387 -8.52 -37.59 -43.09
C VAL A 387 -9.50 -37.61 -41.94
N LYS A 388 -9.00 -37.52 -40.70
CA LYS A 388 -9.87 -37.38 -39.53
C LYS A 388 -9.52 -36.12 -38.76
N VAL A 389 -10.54 -35.40 -38.31
CA VAL A 389 -10.41 -34.34 -37.31
C VAL A 389 -10.96 -34.83 -35.98
N ARG A 390 -10.31 -34.49 -34.88
CA ARG A 390 -10.85 -34.70 -33.53
C ARG A 390 -11.11 -33.36 -32.89
N PHE A 391 -12.26 -33.23 -32.25
CA PHE A 391 -12.60 -32.07 -31.45
C PHE A 391 -12.45 -32.39 -29.97
N LYS A 392 -12.15 -31.37 -29.17
CA LYS A 392 -12.19 -31.45 -27.71
C LYS A 392 -13.09 -30.35 -27.15
N LYS A 393 -13.77 -30.66 -26.05
CA LYS A 393 -14.56 -29.69 -25.30
C LYS A 393 -13.66 -28.62 -24.68
N VAL A 394 -14.16 -27.40 -24.69
CA VAL A 394 -13.56 -26.24 -24.03
C VAL A 394 -14.63 -25.38 -23.37
N TRP A 395 -14.21 -24.67 -22.34
CA TRP A 395 -15.09 -23.85 -21.50
C TRP A 395 -14.51 -22.45 -21.32
N THR A 396 -15.38 -21.53 -20.96
CA THR A 396 -15.04 -20.16 -20.57
C THR A 396 -15.04 -20.04 -19.06
N VAL A 397 -13.95 -19.51 -18.52
CA VAL A 397 -13.84 -19.21 -17.08
C VAL A 397 -13.77 -17.70 -16.92
N THR A 398 -14.83 -17.13 -16.35
CA THR A 398 -14.95 -15.69 -16.07
C THR A 398 -14.62 -15.43 -14.61
N PHE A 399 -13.89 -14.36 -14.31
CA PHE A 399 -13.66 -13.97 -12.92
C PHE A 399 -13.47 -12.47 -12.72
N SER A 400 -13.85 -11.98 -11.54
CA SER A 400 -13.80 -10.56 -11.19
C SER A 400 -13.83 -10.31 -9.67
N VAL A 401 -13.48 -9.09 -9.27
CA VAL A 401 -13.74 -8.59 -7.91
C VAL A 401 -15.16 -8.05 -7.86
N ALA A 402 -16.01 -8.62 -7.00
CA ALA A 402 -17.43 -8.26 -6.91
C ALA A 402 -17.68 -7.05 -6.00
N ASP A 403 -16.95 -6.95 -4.89
CA ASP A 403 -17.06 -5.84 -3.95
C ASP A 403 -15.75 -5.65 -3.15
N GLY A 404 -15.55 -4.45 -2.62
CA GLY A 404 -14.40 -4.08 -1.81
C GLY A 404 -13.13 -3.76 -2.62
N LYS A 405 -11.96 -3.85 -1.99
CA LYS A 405 -10.67 -3.51 -2.59
C LYS A 405 -9.63 -4.63 -2.43
N GLY A 406 -9.08 -5.06 -3.55
CA GLY A 406 -8.02 -6.06 -3.67
C GLY A 406 -7.88 -6.50 -5.13
N THR A 407 -6.94 -7.39 -5.41
CA THR A 407 -6.78 -7.99 -6.74
C THR A 407 -7.16 -9.46 -6.73
N LEU A 408 -7.62 -9.96 -7.88
CA LEU A 408 -7.95 -11.37 -8.08
C LEU A 408 -7.17 -11.91 -9.28
N LYS A 409 -6.30 -12.88 -9.04
CA LYS A 409 -5.49 -13.53 -10.06
C LYS A 409 -6.02 -14.92 -10.35
N GLY A 410 -6.38 -15.17 -11.61
CA GLY A 410 -6.67 -16.51 -12.13
C GLY A 410 -5.45 -17.12 -12.80
N SER A 411 -5.30 -18.44 -12.74
CA SER A 411 -4.25 -19.17 -13.46
C SER A 411 -4.61 -20.63 -13.75
N TYR A 412 -4.11 -21.16 -14.86
CA TYR A 412 -4.16 -22.58 -15.18
C TYR A 412 -3.02 -22.99 -16.13
N SER A 413 -2.79 -24.30 -16.26
CA SER A 413 -1.91 -24.87 -17.28
C SER A 413 -2.66 -25.94 -18.06
N ASP A 414 -2.45 -25.99 -19.38
CA ASP A 414 -3.03 -27.00 -20.27
C ASP A 414 -2.06 -28.18 -20.54
N GLY A 415 -0.96 -28.26 -19.78
CA GLY A 415 0.11 -29.24 -19.95
C GLY A 415 1.24 -28.81 -20.88
N SER A 416 1.07 -27.72 -21.64
CA SER A 416 2.10 -27.17 -22.54
C SER A 416 2.45 -25.71 -22.24
N LEU A 417 1.46 -24.90 -21.86
CA LEU A 417 1.59 -23.48 -21.58
C LEU A 417 0.99 -23.13 -20.21
N TYR A 418 1.38 -21.97 -19.69
CA TYR A 418 0.88 -21.39 -18.44
C TYR A 418 0.13 -20.10 -18.76
N TYR A 419 -1.12 -20.02 -18.30
CA TYR A 419 -2.01 -18.89 -18.52
C TYR A 419 -2.30 -18.21 -17.19
N SER A 420 -2.24 -16.87 -17.17
CA SER A 420 -2.62 -16.10 -15.98
C SER A 420 -3.13 -14.72 -16.36
N LEU A 421 -4.16 -14.27 -15.66
CA LEU A 421 -4.79 -12.96 -15.81
C LEU A 421 -5.11 -12.42 -14.40
N GLU A 422 -5.14 -11.10 -14.25
CA GLU A 422 -5.40 -10.42 -12.98
C GLU A 422 -6.47 -9.35 -13.14
N ALA A 423 -7.44 -9.33 -12.23
CA ALA A 423 -8.51 -8.33 -12.11
C ALA A 423 -8.17 -7.39 -10.94
N GLU A 424 -8.11 -6.08 -11.18
CA GLU A 424 -7.62 -5.11 -10.19
C GLU A 424 -8.71 -4.23 -9.57
N ASN A 425 -9.90 -4.18 -10.17
CA ASN A 425 -10.98 -3.28 -9.75
C ASN A 425 -12.32 -4.00 -9.72
N VAL A 426 -13.24 -3.46 -8.91
CA VAL A 426 -14.65 -3.89 -8.96
C VAL A 426 -15.19 -3.68 -10.36
N GLY A 427 -15.76 -4.74 -10.95
CA GLY A 427 -16.27 -4.74 -12.32
C GLY A 427 -15.22 -4.94 -13.42
N ASP A 428 -13.94 -5.13 -13.08
CA ASP A 428 -12.92 -5.57 -14.04
C ASP A 428 -13.04 -7.08 -14.29
N GLU A 429 -13.79 -7.44 -15.31
CA GLU A 429 -14.04 -8.84 -15.70
C GLU A 429 -12.90 -9.39 -16.56
N LYS A 430 -12.33 -10.54 -16.15
CA LYS A 430 -11.34 -11.30 -16.92
C LYS A 430 -11.92 -12.63 -17.37
N LYS A 431 -11.46 -13.10 -18.53
CA LYS A 431 -11.91 -14.37 -19.13
C LYS A 431 -10.74 -15.19 -19.61
N PHE A 432 -10.71 -16.46 -19.20
CA PHE A 432 -9.98 -17.48 -19.94
C PHE A 432 -10.92 -18.09 -20.97
N GLU A 433 -10.66 -17.79 -22.24
CA GLU A 433 -11.35 -18.46 -23.35
C GLU A 433 -10.64 -19.77 -23.69
N ASN A 434 -11.42 -20.77 -24.11
CA ASN A 434 -10.92 -22.04 -24.62
C ASN A 434 -10.19 -22.94 -23.59
N VAL A 435 -10.57 -22.87 -22.31
CA VAL A 435 -10.03 -23.71 -21.23
C VAL A 435 -10.41 -25.18 -21.51
N PRO A 436 -9.46 -26.12 -21.62
CA PRO A 436 -9.78 -27.52 -21.90
C PRO A 436 -10.67 -28.16 -20.82
N ASP A 437 -11.60 -29.03 -21.24
CA ASP A 437 -12.42 -29.83 -20.33
C ASP A 437 -11.56 -30.63 -19.33
N GLY A 438 -11.96 -30.61 -18.06
CA GLY A 438 -11.24 -31.23 -16.95
C GLY A 438 -9.99 -30.47 -16.48
N THR A 439 -9.75 -29.25 -16.94
CA THR A 439 -8.60 -28.43 -16.49
C THR A 439 -8.81 -27.92 -15.07
N GLN A 440 -7.77 -27.95 -14.24
CA GLN A 440 -7.79 -27.31 -12.93
C GLN A 440 -7.41 -25.83 -13.04
N VAL A 441 -8.32 -24.93 -12.67
CA VAL A 441 -8.05 -23.48 -12.54
C VAL A 441 -7.85 -23.13 -11.08
N SER A 442 -6.94 -22.20 -10.78
CA SER A 442 -6.67 -21.71 -9.43
C SER A 442 -6.79 -20.18 -9.38
N PHE A 443 -7.34 -19.70 -8.28
CA PHE A 443 -7.56 -18.28 -8.01
C PHE A 443 -6.84 -17.86 -6.74
N ALA A 444 -6.19 -16.71 -6.79
CA ALA A 444 -5.52 -16.08 -5.65
C ALA A 444 -6.01 -14.63 -5.50
N ALA A 445 -6.62 -14.32 -4.37
CA ALA A 445 -7.06 -12.98 -3.98
C ALA A 445 -5.99 -12.31 -3.12
N THR A 446 -5.65 -11.07 -3.45
CA THR A 446 -4.72 -10.23 -2.68
C THR A 446 -5.50 -9.03 -2.14
N PRO A 447 -5.94 -9.04 -0.86
CA PRO A 447 -6.63 -7.89 -0.27
C PRO A 447 -5.76 -6.64 -0.26
N ALA A 448 -6.37 -5.47 -0.46
CA ALA A 448 -5.66 -4.20 -0.24
C ALA A 448 -5.34 -3.97 1.25
N ASP A 449 -4.37 -3.11 1.56
CA ASP A 449 -4.01 -2.74 2.93
C ASP A 449 -5.26 -2.33 3.75
N GLY A 450 -5.54 -3.05 4.84
CA GLY A 450 -6.73 -2.84 5.69
C GLY A 450 -7.99 -3.61 5.28
N TRP A 451 -7.94 -4.43 4.23
CA TRP A 451 -9.01 -5.30 3.77
C TRP A 451 -8.66 -6.78 3.99
N LYS A 452 -9.69 -7.64 4.00
CA LYS A 452 -9.56 -9.10 3.99
C LYS A 452 -10.57 -9.73 3.03
N VAL A 453 -10.36 -10.98 2.65
CA VAL A 453 -11.35 -11.74 1.89
C VAL A 453 -12.58 -11.96 2.77
N LYS A 454 -13.75 -11.59 2.25
CA LYS A 454 -15.05 -11.82 2.87
C LYS A 454 -15.62 -13.17 2.43
N ALA A 455 -15.71 -13.38 1.12
CA ALA A 455 -16.30 -14.58 0.54
C ALA A 455 -15.90 -14.77 -0.92
N TRP A 456 -16.01 -16.02 -1.38
CA TRP A 456 -15.93 -16.39 -2.79
C TRP A 456 -17.28 -16.91 -3.29
N THR A 457 -17.62 -16.57 -4.53
CA THR A 457 -18.76 -17.17 -5.23
C THR A 457 -18.35 -17.92 -6.49
N LEU A 458 -19.06 -19.01 -6.79
CA LEU A 458 -19.02 -19.75 -8.04
C LEU A 458 -20.43 -19.74 -8.62
N ASP A 459 -20.59 -19.18 -9.82
CA ASP A 459 -21.88 -19.04 -10.51
C ASP A 459 -22.96 -18.36 -9.65
N GLY A 460 -22.54 -17.41 -8.81
CA GLY A 460 -23.41 -16.68 -7.89
C GLY A 460 -23.72 -17.39 -6.57
N TYR A 461 -23.19 -18.60 -6.35
CA TYR A 461 -23.34 -19.34 -5.10
C TYR A 461 -22.08 -19.25 -4.24
N ASN A 462 -22.23 -19.07 -2.93
CA ASN A 462 -21.10 -19.05 -2.00
C ASN A 462 -20.42 -20.42 -1.92
N VAL A 463 -19.11 -20.47 -2.13
CA VAL A 463 -18.34 -21.73 -2.26
C VAL A 463 -17.13 -21.85 -1.33
N SER A 464 -16.58 -20.74 -0.82
CA SER A 464 -15.49 -20.80 0.16
C SER A 464 -15.46 -19.58 1.09
N GLY A 465 -14.74 -19.70 2.21
CA GLY A 465 -14.67 -18.70 3.29
C GLY A 465 -13.58 -17.62 3.10
N GLU A 466 -13.07 -17.06 4.20
CA GLU A 466 -12.12 -15.93 4.23
C GLU A 466 -10.69 -16.26 3.73
N GLN A 467 -10.51 -17.28 2.90
CA GLN A 467 -9.20 -17.73 2.41
C GLN A 467 -8.74 -16.91 1.21
N GLU A 468 -7.44 -16.68 1.09
CA GLU A 468 -6.85 -15.96 -0.04
C GLU A 468 -6.76 -16.79 -1.33
N ASN A 469 -6.90 -18.11 -1.25
CA ASN A 469 -6.84 -18.99 -2.43
C ASN A 469 -8.12 -19.79 -2.57
N TYR A 470 -8.58 -19.94 -3.81
CA TYR A 470 -9.73 -20.77 -4.16
C TYR A 470 -9.45 -21.58 -5.43
N GLY A 471 -9.77 -22.87 -5.41
CA GLY A 471 -9.69 -23.74 -6.58
C GLY A 471 -11.02 -24.49 -6.71
N PRO A 472 -11.86 -24.20 -7.71
CA PRO A 472 -13.07 -24.99 -7.98
C PRO A 472 -12.69 -26.40 -8.44
N ASP A 473 -13.66 -27.31 -8.51
CA ASP A 473 -13.46 -28.60 -9.17
C ASP A 473 -13.00 -28.41 -10.65
N PRO A 474 -12.35 -29.42 -11.26
CA PRO A 474 -11.93 -29.35 -12.65
C PRO A 474 -13.06 -28.89 -13.59
N ILE A 475 -12.73 -27.99 -14.52
CA ILE A 475 -13.72 -27.27 -15.32
C ILE A 475 -14.44 -28.21 -16.31
N THR A 476 -15.74 -28.41 -16.12
CA THR A 476 -16.61 -29.21 -17.00
C THR A 476 -17.81 -28.42 -17.55
N ALA A 477 -17.84 -27.11 -17.34
CA ALA A 477 -18.86 -26.18 -17.82
C ALA A 477 -18.28 -24.75 -17.83
N ASP A 478 -18.97 -23.81 -18.48
CA ASP A 478 -18.67 -22.38 -18.29
C ASP A 478 -18.94 -21.99 -16.84
N ILE A 479 -18.00 -21.28 -16.22
CA ILE A 479 -18.12 -20.85 -14.82
C ILE A 479 -17.76 -19.38 -14.64
N THR A 480 -18.30 -18.79 -13.58
CA THR A 480 -17.97 -17.45 -13.09
C THR A 480 -17.50 -17.51 -11.65
N VAL A 481 -16.31 -17.01 -11.36
CA VAL A 481 -15.75 -16.93 -10.00
C VAL A 481 -15.60 -15.48 -9.58
N THR A 482 -16.16 -15.12 -8.43
CA THR A 482 -15.96 -13.78 -7.87
C THR A 482 -15.43 -13.83 -6.45
N VAL A 483 -14.74 -12.76 -6.05
CA VAL A 483 -14.31 -12.53 -4.67
C VAL A 483 -14.85 -11.20 -4.16
N GLU A 484 -15.30 -11.18 -2.91
CA GLU A 484 -15.64 -9.98 -2.17
C GLU A 484 -14.59 -9.71 -1.09
N PHE A 485 -14.21 -8.45 -0.92
CA PHE A 485 -13.36 -8.01 0.17
C PHE A 485 -14.15 -7.17 1.17
N GLU A 486 -13.82 -7.29 2.46
CA GLU A 486 -14.37 -6.43 3.50
C GLU A 486 -13.27 -5.74 4.32
N LYS A 487 -13.63 -4.60 4.93
CA LYS A 487 -12.71 -3.84 5.78
C LYS A 487 -12.41 -4.63 7.05
N VAL A 488 -11.14 -4.65 7.44
CA VAL A 488 -10.72 -5.31 8.68
C VAL A 488 -11.23 -4.53 9.89
N ALA A 489 -12.05 -5.19 10.71
CA ALA A 489 -12.57 -4.66 11.97
C ALA A 489 -12.06 -5.41 13.21
N ALA A 490 -11.26 -6.47 13.02
CA ALA A 490 -10.68 -7.27 14.11
C ALA A 490 -9.18 -7.45 13.87
N ILE A 491 -8.38 -7.04 14.85
CA ILE A 491 -6.92 -7.07 14.77
C ILE A 491 -6.38 -8.02 15.84
N ALA A 492 -5.73 -9.08 15.39
CA ALA A 492 -5.06 -10.04 16.26
C ALA A 492 -3.58 -9.66 16.42
N GLY A 493 -3.09 -9.67 17.66
CA GLY A 493 -1.68 -9.43 18.01
C GLY A 493 -0.73 -10.52 17.49
N THR A 494 -1.25 -11.67 17.06
CA THR A 494 -0.47 -12.72 16.38
C THR A 494 -0.08 -12.37 14.94
N ASN A 495 -0.64 -11.29 14.38
CA ASN A 495 -0.25 -10.79 13.06
C ASN A 495 1.08 -10.02 13.16
N ASN A 496 2.10 -10.46 12.41
CA ASN A 496 3.44 -9.84 12.40
C ASN A 496 3.45 -8.36 11.97
N PHE A 497 2.37 -7.89 11.34
CA PHE A 497 2.16 -6.51 10.92
C PHE A 497 0.91 -5.89 11.57
N ALA A 498 0.52 -6.36 12.76
CA ALA A 498 -0.71 -5.95 13.43
C ALA A 498 -0.83 -4.43 13.65
N TRP A 499 0.29 -3.72 13.94
CA TRP A 499 0.27 -2.27 14.11
C TRP A 499 0.02 -1.55 12.78
N LYS A 500 0.69 -1.97 11.71
CA LYS A 500 0.42 -1.49 10.35
C LYS A 500 -1.04 -1.75 9.98
N LEU A 501 -1.53 -2.95 10.23
CA LEU A 501 -2.91 -3.34 9.92
C LEU A 501 -3.92 -2.50 10.71
N LEU A 502 -3.69 -2.24 11.99
CA LEU A 502 -4.54 -1.36 12.80
C LEU A 502 -4.56 0.07 12.25
N LYS A 503 -3.41 0.64 11.89
CA LYS A 503 -3.35 1.97 11.25
C LYS A 503 -4.17 2.01 9.96
N LYS A 504 -4.04 0.99 9.11
CA LYS A 504 -4.78 0.89 7.85
C LYS A 504 -6.27 0.67 8.04
N ALA A 505 -6.66 -0.21 8.96
CA ALA A 505 -8.04 -0.40 9.35
C ALA A 505 -8.67 0.90 9.85
N VAL A 506 -7.97 1.63 10.73
CA VAL A 506 -8.42 2.95 11.20
C VAL A 506 -8.52 3.93 10.04
N GLU A 507 -7.54 4.01 9.14
CA GLU A 507 -7.51 4.92 7.99
C GLU A 507 -8.77 4.77 7.11
N ILE A 508 -9.14 3.55 6.76
CA ILE A 508 -10.25 3.26 5.84
C ILE A 508 -11.61 3.04 6.51
N ALA A 509 -11.64 2.96 7.84
CA ALA A 509 -12.85 2.68 8.60
C ALA A 509 -13.95 3.72 8.32
N ASP A 510 -15.18 3.23 8.23
CA ASP A 510 -16.37 4.07 8.12
C ASP A 510 -16.62 4.87 9.41
N ASN A 511 -17.37 5.96 9.29
CA ASN A 511 -17.78 6.72 10.46
C ASN A 511 -18.63 5.85 11.40
N ASN A 512 -18.32 5.90 12.70
CA ASN A 512 -18.87 5.06 13.77
C ASN A 512 -18.46 3.58 13.72
N ALA A 513 -17.45 3.20 12.93
CA ALA A 513 -16.96 1.82 12.92
C ALA A 513 -16.39 1.41 14.28
N VAL A 514 -16.49 0.12 14.58
CA VAL A 514 -15.94 -0.52 15.77
C VAL A 514 -14.77 -1.39 15.33
N ILE A 515 -13.59 -1.16 15.91
CA ILE A 515 -12.39 -1.97 15.70
C ILE A 515 -12.08 -2.71 17.00
N THR A 516 -11.84 -4.02 16.90
CA THR A 516 -11.56 -4.88 18.05
C THR A 516 -10.12 -5.35 18.07
N ILE A 517 -9.52 -5.39 19.26
CA ILE A 517 -8.14 -5.80 19.51
C ILE A 517 -8.12 -7.11 20.30
N ASN A 518 -7.40 -8.11 19.80
CA ASN A 518 -7.18 -9.38 20.49
C ASN A 518 -5.68 -9.62 20.70
N GLY A 519 -5.25 -9.66 21.95
CA GLY A 519 -3.86 -9.89 22.33
C GLY A 519 -3.04 -8.60 22.43
N THR A 520 -1.73 -8.74 22.25
CA THR A 520 -0.78 -7.62 22.30
C THR A 520 -0.30 -7.26 20.89
N ILE A 521 -0.56 -6.03 20.49
CA ILE A 521 -0.06 -5.42 19.25
C ILE A 521 1.16 -4.58 19.64
N VAL A 522 2.31 -4.97 19.12
CA VAL A 522 3.60 -4.30 19.38
C VAL A 522 4.02 -3.53 18.13
N ALA A 523 4.39 -2.27 18.31
CA ALA A 523 5.01 -1.47 17.24
C ALA A 523 6.47 -1.91 17.04
N GLU A 524 6.87 -2.06 15.79
CA GLU A 524 8.23 -2.44 15.38
C GLU A 524 8.71 -1.53 14.25
N ARG A 525 9.96 -1.06 14.29
CA ARG A 525 10.60 -0.25 13.23
C ARG A 525 10.95 -1.07 11.97
N TYR A 526 9.99 -1.83 11.47
CA TYR A 526 10.11 -2.64 10.26
C TYR A 526 8.85 -2.50 9.40
N LYS A 527 9.01 -2.24 8.10
CA LYS A 527 7.94 -2.17 7.09
C LYS A 527 6.68 -1.41 7.55
N ASP A 528 6.85 -0.21 8.10
CA ASP A 528 5.77 0.68 8.57
C ASP A 528 4.85 0.10 9.67
N ASN A 529 5.31 -0.93 10.40
CA ASN A 529 4.62 -1.54 11.54
C ASN A 529 4.74 -0.72 12.83
N TRP A 530 4.72 0.61 12.72
CA TRP A 530 4.85 1.57 13.83
C TRP A 530 4.25 2.92 13.42
N GLY A 531 4.34 3.92 14.31
CA GLY A 531 3.87 5.27 14.06
C GLY A 531 2.45 5.52 14.56
N GLU A 532 2.03 6.77 14.51
CA GLU A 532 0.76 7.23 15.08
C GLU A 532 -0.46 6.62 14.39
N ILE A 533 -1.48 6.32 15.18
CA ILE A 533 -2.83 5.99 14.72
C ILE A 533 -3.63 7.29 14.73
N VAL A 534 -3.92 7.81 13.53
CA VAL A 534 -4.54 9.13 13.35
C VAL A 534 -6.05 8.98 13.15
N ILE A 535 -6.84 9.66 13.98
CA ILE A 535 -8.29 9.77 13.86
C ILE A 535 -8.62 11.22 13.56
N ASN A 536 -9.08 11.47 12.34
CA ASN A 536 -9.29 12.80 11.79
C ASN A 536 -10.70 12.89 11.20
N GLY A 537 -11.54 13.80 11.71
CA GLY A 537 -12.88 14.09 11.16
C GLY A 537 -13.88 12.94 11.17
N LYS A 538 -13.64 11.87 11.96
CA LYS A 538 -14.53 10.70 12.06
C LYS A 538 -14.69 10.21 13.48
N SER A 539 -15.75 9.44 13.69
CA SER A 539 -16.09 8.80 14.96
C SER A 539 -15.67 7.33 14.92
N LEU A 540 -14.93 6.85 15.92
CA LEU A 540 -14.52 5.44 16.00
C LEU A 540 -14.61 4.91 17.42
N THR A 541 -14.90 3.61 17.54
CA THR A 541 -14.72 2.86 18.79
C THR A 541 -13.61 1.84 18.60
N ILE A 542 -12.63 1.83 19.50
CA ILE A 542 -11.58 0.82 19.55
C ILE A 542 -11.66 0.12 20.90
N LYS A 543 -11.90 -1.19 20.89
CA LYS A 543 -12.12 -1.95 22.12
C LYS A 543 -11.44 -3.31 22.11
N ARG A 544 -11.35 -3.94 23.28
CA ARG A 544 -11.00 -5.36 23.39
C ARG A 544 -12.04 -6.22 22.66
N ALA A 545 -11.60 -7.24 21.93
CA ALA A 545 -12.48 -8.23 21.32
C ALA A 545 -13.16 -9.11 22.37
N ASP A 546 -14.40 -9.54 22.11
CA ASP A 546 -15.15 -10.39 23.04
C ASP A 546 -14.42 -11.71 23.25
N GLY A 547 -14.26 -12.13 24.52
CA GLY A 547 -13.50 -13.33 24.89
C GLY A 547 -11.98 -13.21 24.82
N ALA A 548 -11.42 -12.08 24.39
CA ALA A 548 -9.97 -11.88 24.37
C ALA A 548 -9.39 -11.74 25.79
N ALA A 549 -8.31 -12.46 26.07
CA ALA A 549 -7.62 -12.41 27.37
C ALA A 549 -6.95 -11.04 27.62
N SER A 550 -6.48 -10.37 26.56
CA SER A 550 -5.85 -9.06 26.61
C SER A 550 -6.14 -8.24 25.35
N ALA A 551 -5.96 -6.94 25.45
CA ALA A 551 -5.95 -5.99 24.34
C ALA A 551 -4.97 -4.88 24.65
N VAL A 552 -3.73 -5.03 24.16
CA VAL A 552 -2.62 -4.14 24.49
C VAL A 552 -2.09 -3.50 23.21
N LEU A 553 -1.97 -2.18 23.20
CA LEU A 553 -1.24 -1.43 22.19
C LEU A 553 0.07 -0.96 22.83
N ASP A 554 1.18 -1.59 22.43
CA ASP A 554 2.52 -1.27 22.88
C ASP A 554 3.30 -0.56 21.77
N ALA A 555 3.49 0.75 21.90
CA ALA A 555 4.23 1.54 20.92
C ALA A 555 5.76 1.38 21.01
N SER A 556 6.29 0.60 21.96
CA SER A 556 7.73 0.27 22.06
C SER A 556 8.67 1.49 22.08
N GLY A 557 8.18 2.64 22.54
CA GLY A 557 8.89 3.92 22.55
C GLY A 557 9.13 4.52 21.15
N HIS A 558 8.45 4.03 20.11
CA HIS A 558 8.70 4.43 18.72
C HIS A 558 7.91 5.64 18.26
N SER A 559 6.72 5.87 18.84
CA SER A 559 5.87 7.01 18.50
C SER A 559 4.79 7.20 19.57
N ARG A 560 4.06 8.30 19.49
CA ARG A 560 2.74 8.45 20.11
C ARG A 560 1.79 7.37 19.57
N ILE A 561 0.83 6.93 20.39
CA ILE A 561 -0.12 5.88 19.98
C ILE A 561 -1.25 6.49 19.16
N PHE A 562 -1.99 7.45 19.72
CA PHE A 562 -3.16 8.06 19.08
C PHE A 562 -2.99 9.57 18.90
N LYS A 563 -3.38 10.04 17.71
CA LYS A 563 -3.60 11.45 17.41
C LYS A 563 -5.06 11.66 17.00
N VAL A 564 -5.79 12.50 17.72
CA VAL A 564 -7.22 12.74 17.53
C VAL A 564 -7.46 14.21 17.24
N GLU A 565 -7.98 14.52 16.06
CA GLU A 565 -8.07 15.92 15.58
C GLU A 565 -9.30 16.20 14.69
N ASN A 566 -9.52 17.49 14.46
CA ASN A 566 -10.49 18.04 13.50
C ASN A 566 -11.92 17.48 13.67
N GLY A 567 -12.49 17.60 14.87
CA GLY A 567 -13.87 17.15 15.11
C GLY A 567 -14.07 15.63 15.14
N ALA A 568 -13.00 14.83 15.27
CA ALA A 568 -13.13 13.39 15.49
C ALA A 568 -13.81 13.05 16.83
N ASN A 569 -14.46 11.88 16.91
CA ASN A 569 -14.87 11.27 18.19
C ASN A 569 -14.11 9.95 18.39
N LEU A 570 -13.55 9.72 19.57
CA LEU A 570 -12.86 8.46 19.86
C LEU A 570 -13.38 7.84 21.16
N ILE A 571 -13.82 6.59 21.08
CA ILE A 571 -14.16 5.77 22.24
C ILE A 571 -13.12 4.65 22.36
N LEU A 572 -12.47 4.55 23.52
CA LEU A 572 -11.50 3.51 23.86
C LEU A 572 -12.02 2.69 25.03
N GLU A 573 -12.13 1.36 24.87
CA GLU A 573 -12.70 0.50 25.92
C GLU A 573 -11.85 -0.74 26.19
N ASN A 574 -11.55 -1.01 27.47
CA ASN A 574 -10.89 -2.24 27.94
C ASN A 574 -9.49 -2.48 27.36
N LEU A 575 -8.76 -1.41 27.02
CA LEU A 575 -7.44 -1.43 26.40
C LEU A 575 -6.32 -1.15 27.41
N THR A 576 -5.13 -1.67 27.14
CA THR A 576 -3.87 -1.18 27.74
C THR A 576 -3.07 -0.44 26.69
N LEU A 577 -2.75 0.83 26.95
CA LEU A 577 -1.93 1.69 26.09
C LEU A 577 -0.59 1.93 26.78
N LYS A 578 0.50 1.48 26.17
CA LYS A 578 1.83 1.61 26.76
C LYS A 578 2.94 1.86 25.74
N GLY A 579 4.09 2.32 26.24
CA GLY A 579 5.28 2.55 25.43
C GLY A 579 5.10 3.64 24.38
N GLY A 580 4.08 4.49 24.50
CA GLY A 580 3.90 5.65 23.63
C GLY A 580 4.96 6.71 23.93
N LYS A 581 5.57 7.29 22.90
CA LYS A 581 6.60 8.33 23.02
C LYS A 581 6.37 9.49 22.05
N ALA A 582 6.10 10.67 22.59
CA ALA A 582 5.93 11.91 21.83
C ALA A 582 7.21 12.77 21.88
N GLU A 583 7.96 12.74 20.78
CA GLU A 583 9.18 13.53 20.54
C GLU A 583 9.13 14.14 19.13
N GLY A 584 9.79 15.28 18.91
CA GLY A 584 9.77 15.96 17.62
C GLY A 584 10.36 17.37 17.69
N GLU A 585 10.34 18.11 16.59
CA GLU A 585 10.85 19.49 16.55
C GLU A 585 9.77 20.49 16.97
N GLU A 586 8.53 20.31 16.50
CA GLU A 586 7.41 21.20 16.82
C GLU A 586 6.81 20.92 18.20
N ASP A 587 6.08 21.90 18.72
CA ASP A 587 5.45 21.81 20.04
C ASP A 587 4.34 20.75 20.10
N ALA A 588 3.55 20.60 19.04
CA ALA A 588 2.47 19.62 18.96
C ALA A 588 2.99 18.17 18.93
N ASP A 589 4.20 17.96 18.39
CA ASP A 589 4.83 16.63 18.29
C ASP A 589 5.33 16.13 19.65
N LYS A 590 5.50 17.02 20.63
CA LYS A 590 6.05 16.74 21.96
C LYS A 590 4.99 16.46 23.02
N CYS A 591 3.73 16.29 22.63
CA CYS A 591 2.58 16.23 23.53
C CYS A 591 1.87 14.87 23.48
N GLY A 592 1.37 14.35 24.61
CA GLY A 592 0.48 13.19 24.61
C GLY A 592 1.19 11.87 24.26
N GLY A 593 1.99 11.30 25.17
CA GLY A 593 2.76 10.08 24.86
C GLY A 593 1.89 8.91 24.39
N ALA A 594 0.75 8.66 25.05
CA ALA A 594 -0.25 7.74 24.50
C ALA A 594 -1.21 8.46 23.55
N ILE A 595 -1.86 9.51 24.03
CA ILE A 595 -2.95 10.18 23.30
C ILE A 595 -2.70 11.68 23.26
N TYR A 596 -2.73 12.26 22.06
CA TYR A 596 -2.83 13.69 21.83
C TYR A 596 -4.16 14.03 21.15
N ALA A 597 -4.92 14.92 21.78
CA ALA A 597 -6.26 15.29 21.35
C ALA A 597 -6.36 16.80 21.20
N LYS A 598 -6.59 17.27 19.97
CA LYS A 598 -6.68 18.71 19.68
C LYS A 598 -7.89 19.01 18.83
N ASP A 599 -8.76 19.89 19.34
CA ASP A 599 -9.99 20.32 18.66
C ASP A 599 -10.83 19.14 18.12
N ALA A 600 -10.77 17.97 18.77
CA ALA A 600 -11.65 16.84 18.50
C ALA A 600 -13.03 17.10 19.13
N ASN A 601 -14.08 16.44 18.66
CA ASN A 601 -15.43 16.63 19.20
C ASN A 601 -15.56 16.07 20.62
N GLU A 602 -15.12 14.83 20.83
CA GLU A 602 -15.11 14.18 22.14
C GLU A 602 -14.12 13.00 22.19
N ILE A 603 -13.54 12.74 23.36
CA ILE A 603 -12.87 11.46 23.67
C ILE A 603 -13.50 10.81 24.88
N LYS A 604 -13.81 9.50 24.79
CA LYS A 604 -14.22 8.65 25.89
C LYS A 604 -13.21 7.54 26.12
N ILE A 605 -12.72 7.42 27.34
CA ILE A 605 -11.76 6.38 27.74
C ILE A 605 -12.39 5.60 28.89
N ILE A 606 -12.65 4.31 28.70
CA ILE A 606 -13.45 3.49 29.60
C ILE A 606 -12.68 2.22 29.95
N ASN A 607 -12.46 1.98 31.25
CA ASN A 607 -11.79 0.80 31.76
C ASN A 607 -10.43 0.51 31.07
N CYS A 608 -9.67 1.57 30.79
CA CYS A 608 -8.37 1.48 30.14
C CYS A 608 -7.22 1.66 31.14
N ILE A 609 -6.07 1.07 30.80
CA ILE A 609 -4.80 1.26 31.50
C ILE A 609 -3.87 2.04 30.59
N ILE A 610 -3.48 3.25 30.98
CA ILE A 610 -2.54 4.10 30.24
C ILE A 610 -1.26 4.15 31.05
N THR A 611 -0.23 3.40 30.61
CA THR A 611 0.96 3.17 31.43
C THR A 611 2.28 3.30 30.69
N GLY A 612 3.29 3.87 31.34
CA GLY A 612 4.66 3.89 30.80
C GLY A 612 4.78 4.66 29.49
N ASN A 613 4.02 5.74 29.32
CA ASN A 613 4.07 6.61 28.14
C ASN A 613 4.83 7.90 28.46
N GLU A 614 5.53 8.45 27.47
CA GLU A 614 6.44 9.58 27.64
C GLU A 614 6.14 10.69 26.61
N ALA A 615 6.14 11.94 27.06
CA ALA A 615 6.04 13.11 26.18
C ALA A 615 7.10 14.15 26.56
N ALA A 616 7.83 14.68 25.57
CA ALA A 616 8.88 15.67 25.85
C ALA A 616 8.34 16.98 26.46
N LYS A 617 7.06 17.31 26.27
CA LYS A 617 6.42 18.55 26.74
C LYS A 617 5.24 18.28 27.67
N ASN A 618 4.07 17.92 27.15
CA ASN A 618 2.84 17.97 27.95
C ASN A 618 2.04 16.67 27.83
N GLY A 619 1.60 16.10 28.96
CA GLY A 619 0.72 14.93 28.99
C GLY A 619 1.44 13.64 28.65
N GLY A 620 2.08 12.99 29.62
CA GLY A 620 2.80 11.74 29.35
C GLY A 620 1.85 10.63 28.89
N GLY A 621 0.70 10.50 29.57
CA GLY A 621 -0.38 9.62 29.12
C GLY A 621 -1.29 10.31 28.10
N LEU A 622 -1.92 11.41 28.51
CA LEU A 622 -2.94 12.11 27.73
C LEU A 622 -2.69 13.62 27.70
N ASN A 623 -2.76 14.21 26.52
CA ASN A 623 -2.82 15.66 26.33
C ASN A 623 -4.13 16.03 25.63
N VAL A 624 -4.85 16.99 26.22
CA VAL A 624 -6.12 17.52 25.75
C VAL A 624 -6.00 19.02 25.50
N GLU A 625 -6.20 19.43 24.25
CA GLU A 625 -6.28 20.83 23.80
C GLU A 625 -7.69 21.08 23.22
N GLY A 626 -8.51 21.86 23.91
CA GLY A 626 -9.84 22.27 23.42
C GLY A 626 -10.88 21.13 23.25
N THR A 627 -10.54 19.90 23.67
CA THR A 627 -11.34 18.69 23.44
C THR A 627 -12.08 18.23 24.71
N PRO A 628 -13.42 18.17 24.72
CA PRO A 628 -14.18 17.51 25.79
C PRO A 628 -13.75 16.05 25.98
N THR A 629 -13.49 15.64 27.22
CA THR A 629 -12.98 14.29 27.50
C THR A 629 -13.67 13.66 28.71
N THR A 630 -14.12 12.42 28.55
CA THR A 630 -14.68 11.61 29.65
C THR A 630 -13.78 10.40 29.91
N ILE A 631 -13.32 10.23 31.15
CA ILE A 631 -12.47 9.13 31.59
C ILE A 631 -13.24 8.38 32.67
N THR A 632 -13.52 7.09 32.45
CA THR A 632 -14.31 6.28 33.38
C THR A 632 -13.52 5.04 33.77
N ASN A 633 -13.34 4.82 35.08
CA ASN A 633 -12.72 3.61 35.64
C ASN A 633 -11.35 3.29 35.02
N CYS A 634 -10.55 4.31 34.69
CA CYS A 634 -9.24 4.15 34.06
C CYS A 634 -8.09 4.22 35.06
N THR A 635 -6.94 3.65 34.68
CA THR A 635 -5.69 3.73 35.45
C THR A 635 -4.61 4.43 34.64
N PHE A 636 -4.01 5.49 35.20
CA PHE A 636 -2.85 6.17 34.61
C PHE A 636 -1.63 5.99 35.51
N THR A 637 -0.58 5.30 35.06
CA THR A 637 0.62 5.04 35.89
C THR A 637 1.93 5.09 35.09
N GLY A 638 3.03 5.44 35.73
CA GLY A 638 4.36 5.43 35.10
C GLY A 638 4.51 6.35 33.89
N ASN A 639 3.60 7.30 33.68
CA ASN A 639 3.66 8.21 32.55
C ASN A 639 4.53 9.43 32.89
N THR A 640 5.32 9.91 31.93
CA THR A 640 6.31 10.98 32.17
C THR A 640 6.17 12.12 31.16
N ALA A 641 6.23 13.38 31.65
CA ALA A 641 6.29 14.55 30.79
C ALA A 641 7.01 15.74 31.46
N LYS A 642 7.08 16.89 30.77
CA LYS A 642 7.46 18.16 31.43
C LYS A 642 6.33 18.71 32.28
N ASN A 643 5.08 18.75 31.78
CA ASN A 643 3.90 19.08 32.59
C ASN A 643 2.81 18.03 32.41
N GLY A 644 2.06 17.74 33.47
CA GLY A 644 1.00 16.74 33.39
C GLY A 644 1.57 15.35 33.13
N GLY A 645 2.30 14.78 34.09
CA GLY A 645 2.95 13.47 33.92
C GLY A 645 1.95 12.41 33.45
N GLY A 646 0.77 12.37 34.08
CA GLY A 646 -0.37 11.60 33.59
C GLY A 646 -1.16 12.32 32.51
N ILE A 647 -1.81 13.44 32.89
CA ILE A 647 -2.79 14.15 32.06
C ILE A 647 -2.45 15.64 32.02
N TYR A 648 -2.54 16.25 30.84
CA TYR A 648 -2.42 17.69 30.63
C TYR A 648 -3.65 18.24 29.91
N ILE A 649 -4.19 19.36 30.39
CA ILE A 649 -5.42 19.98 29.90
C ILE A 649 -5.16 21.46 29.60
N MET A 650 -5.49 21.91 28.39
CA MET A 650 -5.46 23.33 28.02
C MET A 650 -6.56 23.73 27.04
N GLU A 651 -6.93 25.01 27.03
CA GLU A 651 -7.80 25.58 26.00
C GLU A 651 -7.06 25.74 24.67
N THR A 652 -7.82 25.79 23.58
CA THR A 652 -7.38 26.36 22.30
C THR A 652 -7.96 27.77 22.16
N SER A 653 -7.58 28.48 21.10
CA SER A 653 -8.08 29.83 20.84
C SER A 653 -9.60 29.91 20.66
N THR A 654 -10.28 28.77 20.45
CA THR A 654 -11.71 28.69 20.15
C THR A 654 -12.49 27.81 21.12
N ARG A 655 -11.83 26.96 21.91
CA ARG A 655 -12.50 25.93 22.71
C ARG A 655 -11.86 25.73 24.09
N ARG A 656 -12.71 25.64 25.10
CA ARG A 656 -12.33 25.30 26.47
C ARG A 656 -12.74 23.85 26.78
N PRO A 657 -11.81 22.95 27.11
CA PRO A 657 -12.15 21.58 27.40
C PRO A 657 -12.76 21.45 28.80
N VAL A 658 -13.75 20.55 28.90
CA VAL A 658 -14.20 19.99 30.17
C VAL A 658 -13.72 18.55 30.21
N VAL A 659 -12.92 18.20 31.22
CA VAL A 659 -12.46 16.84 31.45
C VAL A 659 -13.15 16.27 32.67
N THR A 660 -13.93 15.20 32.49
CA THR A 660 -14.62 14.51 33.59
C THR A 660 -13.97 13.16 33.83
N ILE A 661 -13.51 12.93 35.06
CA ILE A 661 -12.95 11.65 35.52
C ILE A 661 -13.92 11.04 36.53
N SER A 662 -14.45 9.86 36.19
CA SER A 662 -15.42 9.13 36.99
C SER A 662 -14.86 7.77 37.38
N GLY A 663 -14.44 7.62 38.64
CA GLY A 663 -13.73 6.43 39.12
C GLY A 663 -12.33 6.20 38.53
N GLY A 664 -11.62 5.21 39.06
CA GLY A 664 -10.27 4.84 38.63
C GLY A 664 -9.12 5.47 39.43
N THR A 665 -7.88 5.27 38.97
CA THR A 665 -6.66 5.68 39.69
C THR A 665 -5.70 6.46 38.81
N ILE A 666 -5.22 7.61 39.29
CA ILE A 666 -4.13 8.38 38.68
C ILE A 666 -2.91 8.32 39.59
N GLY A 667 -1.91 7.54 39.19
CA GLY A 667 -0.63 7.36 39.87
C GLY A 667 -0.52 6.07 40.68
N SER A 668 0.60 5.92 41.37
CA SER A 668 0.94 4.73 42.16
C SER A 668 1.87 5.10 43.31
N THR A 669 1.80 4.37 44.41
CA THR A 669 2.76 4.47 45.53
C THR A 669 4.10 3.79 45.21
N ASP A 670 4.12 2.91 44.21
CA ASP A 670 5.35 2.38 43.62
C ASP A 670 6.02 3.51 42.82
N THR A 671 7.17 3.98 43.28
CA THR A 671 7.89 5.14 42.73
C THR A 671 8.27 4.97 41.26
N ASP A 672 8.43 3.74 40.78
CA ASP A 672 8.74 3.46 39.37
C ASP A 672 7.50 3.55 38.48
N LYS A 673 6.32 3.44 39.09
CA LYS A 673 5.00 3.57 38.44
C LYS A 673 4.27 4.86 38.80
N ALA A 674 4.92 5.78 39.50
CA ALA A 674 4.40 7.13 39.68
C ALA A 674 4.33 7.84 38.32
N ASN A 675 3.27 8.62 38.06
CA ASN A 675 3.35 9.58 36.97
C ASN A 675 4.27 10.74 37.39
N LYS A 676 5.13 11.18 36.48
CA LYS A 676 6.24 12.11 36.77
C LYS A 676 6.20 13.31 35.83
N ALA A 677 6.19 14.51 36.41
CA ALA A 677 6.41 15.75 35.68
C ALA A 677 7.72 16.39 36.14
N THR A 678 8.59 16.80 35.21
CA THR A 678 9.80 17.58 35.58
C THR A 678 9.48 19.04 35.95
N GLY A 679 8.35 19.54 35.46
CA GLY A 679 7.72 20.80 35.85
C GLY A 679 6.56 20.55 36.80
N ASN A 680 5.34 20.84 36.37
CA ASN A 680 4.16 20.91 37.24
C ASN A 680 3.11 19.85 36.91
N GLY A 681 2.31 19.44 37.90
CA GLY A 681 1.19 18.52 37.71
C GLY A 681 1.67 17.09 37.47
N GLY A 682 2.06 16.37 38.52
CA GLY A 682 2.60 15.01 38.38
C GLY A 682 1.55 14.05 37.84
N GLY A 683 0.37 14.06 38.46
CA GLY A 683 -0.81 13.34 37.97
C GLY A 683 -1.49 14.14 36.87
N ILE A 684 -1.99 15.33 37.20
CA ILE A 684 -2.81 16.15 36.31
C ILE A 684 -2.33 17.60 36.32
N TYR A 685 -2.20 18.19 35.14
CA TYR A 685 -2.04 19.63 34.96
C TYR A 685 -3.31 20.21 34.33
N VAL A 686 -3.88 21.23 34.97
CA VAL A 686 -5.06 21.96 34.50
C VAL A 686 -4.64 23.39 34.18
N GLY A 687 -4.66 23.72 32.89
CA GLY A 687 -4.29 25.04 32.38
C GLY A 687 -5.39 26.08 32.48
N ASP A 688 -5.04 27.28 32.00
CA ASP A 688 -5.90 28.46 32.05
C ASP A 688 -7.28 28.17 31.45
N TRP A 689 -8.34 28.58 32.14
CA TRP A 689 -9.74 28.48 31.73
C TRP A 689 -10.27 27.07 31.42
N CYS A 690 -9.60 26.03 31.93
CA CYS A 690 -10.04 24.64 31.80
C CYS A 690 -10.85 24.19 33.01
N GLU A 691 -11.67 23.16 32.82
CA GLU A 691 -12.46 22.53 33.87
C GLU A 691 -12.08 21.04 34.03
N LEU A 692 -11.79 20.65 35.27
CA LEU A 692 -11.60 19.26 35.67
C LEU A 692 -12.71 18.86 36.65
N ARG A 693 -13.46 17.79 36.36
CA ARG A 693 -14.49 17.23 37.24
C ARG A 693 -14.06 15.86 37.75
N LEU A 694 -14.00 15.70 39.06
CA LEU A 694 -13.67 14.43 39.72
C LEU A 694 -14.91 13.90 40.48
N GLN A 695 -15.33 12.69 40.14
CA GLN A 695 -16.54 12.09 40.69
C GLN A 695 -16.48 10.56 40.74
N ASP A 696 -17.43 9.94 41.43
CA ASP A 696 -17.61 8.48 41.38
C ASP A 696 -18.14 8.05 40.00
N SER A 697 -17.81 6.84 39.57
CA SER A 697 -18.41 6.23 38.38
C SER A 697 -19.89 5.90 38.59
N GLU A 698 -20.70 6.05 37.56
CA GLU A 698 -22.13 5.68 37.59
C GLU A 698 -22.36 4.17 37.37
N ASP A 699 -21.29 3.40 37.12
CA ASP A 699 -21.33 1.95 36.90
C ASP A 699 -21.73 1.15 38.17
N PRO A 700 -22.32 -0.06 38.03
CA PRO A 700 -22.57 -0.96 39.15
C PRO A 700 -21.26 -1.29 39.90
N GLY A 701 -21.20 -0.97 41.20
CA GLY A 701 -19.96 -1.03 41.98
C GLY A 701 -19.13 0.26 41.95
N ALA A 702 -19.81 1.40 41.76
CA ALA A 702 -19.30 2.77 41.77
C ALA A 702 -17.92 2.91 42.42
N GLN A 703 -16.91 3.17 41.60
CA GLN A 703 -15.55 3.43 42.06
C GLN A 703 -15.35 4.93 42.16
N SER A 704 -14.68 5.36 43.23
CA SER A 704 -14.25 6.74 43.40
C SER A 704 -12.92 6.98 42.71
N VAL A 705 -12.68 8.24 42.32
CA VAL A 705 -11.36 8.64 41.80
C VAL A 705 -10.33 8.68 42.93
N LEU A 706 -9.19 8.02 42.71
CA LEU A 706 -8.02 8.10 43.58
C LEU A 706 -6.82 8.70 42.82
N ILE A 707 -6.27 9.81 43.30
CA ILE A 707 -5.00 10.38 42.80
C ILE A 707 -3.91 10.16 43.84
N ILE A 708 -2.84 9.44 43.51
CA ILE A 708 -1.86 8.97 44.52
C ILE A 708 -0.43 8.85 43.98
N GLY A 709 0.56 9.23 44.81
CA GLY A 709 1.98 8.94 44.60
C GLY A 709 2.65 9.54 43.36
N ASN A 710 1.96 10.43 42.64
CA ASN A 710 2.51 11.18 41.51
C ASN A 710 3.57 12.21 41.96
N GLN A 711 4.48 12.60 41.05
CA GLN A 711 5.66 13.43 41.36
C GLN A 711 5.77 14.63 40.43
N ALA A 712 5.98 15.83 40.98
CA ALA A 712 6.23 17.08 40.27
C ALA A 712 6.89 18.12 41.17
N ALA A 713 7.41 19.21 40.59
CA ALA A 713 7.91 20.35 41.35
C ALA A 713 6.79 21.10 42.10
N LYS A 714 5.62 21.22 41.46
CA LYS A 714 4.38 21.76 42.05
C LYS A 714 3.20 20.89 41.66
N GLY A 715 2.31 20.62 42.62
CA GLY A 715 1.09 19.85 42.38
C GLY A 715 1.42 18.43 41.98
N GLY A 716 1.97 17.64 42.91
CA GLY A 716 2.26 16.23 42.69
C GLY A 716 1.03 15.50 42.18
N GLY A 717 -0.14 15.71 42.82
CA GLY A 717 -1.42 15.19 42.35
C GLY A 717 -2.00 16.02 41.21
N VAL A 718 -2.40 17.26 41.53
CA VAL A 718 -3.03 18.19 40.59
C VAL A 718 -2.34 19.54 40.67
N TYR A 719 -2.02 20.13 39.53
CA TYR A 719 -1.63 21.53 39.42
C TYR A 719 -2.73 22.30 38.69
N ALA A 720 -3.25 23.36 39.30
CA ALA A 720 -4.32 24.20 38.76
C ALA A 720 -3.83 25.63 38.59
N LYS A 721 -3.78 26.12 37.35
CA LYS A 721 -3.37 27.50 37.00
C LYS A 721 -4.48 28.26 36.29
N ASN A 722 -4.91 29.38 36.88
CA ASN A 722 -6.04 30.21 36.44
C ASN A 722 -7.22 29.37 35.92
N VAL A 723 -7.53 28.29 36.63
CA VAL A 723 -8.55 27.33 36.19
C VAL A 723 -9.93 27.96 36.30
N LEU A 724 -10.86 27.55 35.42
CA LEU A 724 -12.28 27.82 35.68
C LEU A 724 -12.71 27.09 36.95
N GLN A 725 -12.31 25.81 37.07
CA GLN A 725 -12.72 24.95 38.18
C GLN A 725 -11.91 23.65 38.22
N VAL A 726 -11.45 23.26 39.42
CA VAL A 726 -11.21 21.85 39.77
C VAL A 726 -12.34 21.43 40.69
N SER A 727 -13.22 20.55 40.22
CA SER A 727 -14.39 20.08 40.94
C SER A 727 -14.16 18.73 41.61
N MET A 728 -14.64 18.58 42.84
CA MET A 728 -14.66 17.31 43.56
C MET A 728 -16.05 17.04 44.14
N LYS A 729 -16.55 15.81 43.99
CA LYS A 729 -17.74 15.30 44.72
C LYS A 729 -17.61 13.81 45.07
N ASN A 730 -18.52 13.33 45.91
CA ASN A 730 -18.65 11.94 46.34
C ASN A 730 -17.36 11.39 46.98
N GLY A 731 -16.94 10.16 46.68
CA GLY A 731 -15.80 9.51 47.34
C GLY A 731 -14.43 9.88 46.77
N THR A 732 -14.35 10.90 45.91
CA THR A 732 -13.09 11.36 45.30
C THR A 732 -12.03 11.68 46.36
N ARG A 733 -10.80 11.18 46.14
CA ARG A 733 -9.66 11.42 47.05
C ARG A 733 -8.36 11.69 46.30
N ILE A 734 -7.64 12.71 46.76
CA ILE A 734 -6.26 13.02 46.39
C ILE A 734 -5.40 12.73 47.61
N ALA A 735 -4.63 11.65 47.56
CA ALA A 735 -3.91 11.12 48.70
C ALA A 735 -2.90 12.12 49.27
N VAL A 736 -2.59 12.01 50.57
CA VAL A 736 -1.74 12.97 51.31
C VAL A 736 -0.28 13.05 50.83
N ASN A 737 0.21 12.03 50.12
CA ASN A 737 1.52 12.08 49.45
C ASN A 737 1.46 12.87 48.13
N ASN A 738 0.28 13.35 47.75
CA ASN A 738 0.01 14.24 46.65
C ASN A 738 -0.70 15.49 47.19
N ASP A 739 -0.65 16.55 46.40
CA ASP A 739 -1.30 17.82 46.70
C ASP A 739 -2.04 18.36 45.48
N VAL A 740 -2.98 19.26 45.76
CA VAL A 740 -3.59 20.15 44.78
C VAL A 740 -2.89 21.49 44.92
N TYR A 741 -2.00 21.80 44.00
CA TYR A 741 -1.36 23.11 43.95
C TYR A 741 -2.30 24.10 43.24
N LEU A 742 -2.64 25.19 43.94
CA LEU A 742 -3.49 26.26 43.44
C LEU A 742 -2.63 27.49 43.12
N ASP A 743 -2.43 27.76 41.83
CA ASP A 743 -1.84 29.01 41.35
C ASP A 743 -2.80 30.18 41.62
N SER A 744 -2.27 31.41 41.68
CA SER A 744 -3.03 32.61 42.02
C SER A 744 -4.37 32.70 41.27
N GLY A 745 -5.45 32.88 42.02
CA GLY A 745 -6.82 32.96 41.48
C GLY A 745 -7.53 31.63 41.26
N SER A 746 -6.92 30.49 41.61
CA SER A 746 -7.54 29.16 41.48
C SER A 746 -8.13 28.67 42.81
N TRP A 747 -9.21 27.89 42.75
CA TRP A 747 -9.84 27.23 43.90
C TRP A 747 -10.39 25.84 43.52
N ILE A 748 -10.70 25.03 44.52
CA ILE A 748 -11.43 23.77 44.36
C ILE A 748 -12.91 24.03 44.57
N ASP A 749 -13.74 23.63 43.61
CA ASP A 749 -15.19 23.63 43.76
C ASP A 749 -15.67 22.30 44.34
N VAL A 750 -16.38 22.36 45.46
CA VAL A 750 -17.01 21.21 46.10
C VAL A 750 -18.42 21.08 45.52
N ALA A 751 -18.55 20.32 44.44
CA ALA A 751 -19.83 20.21 43.70
C ALA A 751 -20.91 19.38 44.43
N GLY A 752 -20.57 18.70 45.52
CA GLY A 752 -21.51 17.85 46.27
C GLY A 752 -20.97 17.40 47.62
N THR A 753 -21.67 16.51 48.31
CA THR A 753 -21.19 15.93 49.57
C THR A 753 -19.96 15.06 49.29
N LEU A 754 -18.87 15.29 50.03
CA LEU A 754 -17.68 14.44 49.97
C LEU A 754 -17.84 13.29 50.96
N THR A 755 -17.72 12.04 50.52
CA THR A 755 -17.93 10.84 51.35
C THR A 755 -16.63 10.18 51.78
N ALA A 756 -15.51 10.51 51.16
CA ALA A 756 -14.20 10.00 51.56
C ALA A 756 -13.78 10.50 52.95
N GLU A 757 -13.01 9.65 53.66
CA GLU A 757 -12.40 9.97 54.94
C GLU A 757 -11.39 11.11 54.82
N ALA A 758 -11.40 12.00 55.81
CA ALA A 758 -10.50 13.14 55.85
C ALA A 758 -9.04 12.69 56.13
N PRO A 759 -8.02 13.33 55.51
CA PRO A 759 -8.15 14.37 54.51
C PRO A 759 -8.47 13.81 53.10
N VAL A 760 -9.37 14.49 52.40
CA VAL A 760 -9.77 14.16 51.02
C VAL A 760 -8.81 14.73 49.98
N ALA A 761 -8.13 15.84 50.30
CA ALA A 761 -7.02 16.39 49.54
C ALA A 761 -6.16 17.30 50.44
N ARG A 762 -4.87 17.46 50.09
CA ARG A 762 -4.01 18.51 50.65
C ARG A 762 -3.87 19.65 49.65
N ILE A 763 -4.21 20.86 50.04
CA ILE A 763 -4.12 22.07 49.22
C ILE A 763 -2.77 22.74 49.44
N THR A 764 -2.07 23.06 48.36
CA THR A 764 -0.86 23.89 48.38
C THR A 764 -1.16 25.20 47.62
N PRO A 765 -1.55 26.28 48.30
CA PRO A 765 -1.72 27.57 47.65
C PRO A 765 -0.38 28.19 47.24
N GLU A 766 -0.36 28.96 46.15
CA GLU A 766 0.79 29.78 45.77
C GLU A 766 1.07 30.91 46.77
N ASP A 767 0.01 31.52 47.29
CA ASP A 767 0.09 32.66 48.22
C ASP A 767 -0.56 32.31 49.57
N TYR A 768 0.16 32.61 50.66
CA TYR A 768 -0.27 32.42 52.05
C TYR A 768 -0.43 33.76 52.73
N ARG A 769 -1.66 34.28 52.78
CA ARG A 769 -1.97 35.56 53.43
C ARG A 769 -3.41 35.62 53.94
N GLU A 770 -3.63 36.40 54.99
CA GLU A 770 -4.97 36.67 55.54
C GLU A 770 -5.58 37.96 54.99
N PHE A 771 -4.81 38.84 54.33
CA PHE A 771 -5.38 40.02 53.70
C PHE A 771 -4.62 40.46 52.43
N PRO A 772 -5.33 40.68 51.31
CA PRO A 772 -6.71 40.22 51.06
C PRO A 772 -6.80 38.69 51.15
N TYR A 773 -7.91 38.18 51.71
CA TYR A 773 -8.11 36.75 51.96
C TYR A 773 -7.94 35.92 50.68
N VAL A 774 -7.24 34.79 50.78
CA VAL A 774 -7.04 33.86 49.66
C VAL A 774 -8.15 32.81 49.69
N LYS A 775 -8.99 32.79 48.65
CA LYS A 775 -10.04 31.78 48.49
C LYS A 775 -9.44 30.50 47.90
N VAL A 776 -9.73 29.35 48.52
CA VAL A 776 -9.21 28.05 48.08
C VAL A 776 -10.29 27.01 47.89
N LEU A 777 -11.47 27.19 48.49
CA LEU A 777 -12.65 26.34 48.28
C LEU A 777 -13.88 27.17 47.89
N GLU A 778 -14.77 26.59 47.09
CA GLU A 778 -16.09 27.12 46.73
C GLU A 778 -17.13 25.98 46.62
N GLY A 779 -18.41 26.31 46.47
CA GLY A 779 -19.50 25.35 46.28
C GLY A 779 -20.12 24.87 47.60
N ASN A 780 -20.45 23.58 47.69
CA ASN A 780 -21.08 22.94 48.84
C ASN A 780 -20.10 22.67 49.99
N ILE A 781 -19.40 23.70 50.46
CA ILE A 781 -18.33 23.56 51.46
C ILE A 781 -18.85 23.35 52.89
N THR A 782 -20.07 23.80 53.21
CA THR A 782 -20.69 23.65 54.54
C THR A 782 -21.59 22.41 54.66
N GLY A 783 -21.88 21.72 53.55
CA GLY A 783 -22.61 20.45 53.54
C GLY A 783 -21.76 19.26 54.00
N GLY A 784 -22.42 18.14 54.27
CA GLY A 784 -21.78 16.90 54.74
C GLY A 784 -21.58 16.83 56.27
N THR A 785 -21.20 15.66 56.77
CA THR A 785 -20.86 15.44 58.19
C THR A 785 -19.60 14.56 58.27
N PRO A 786 -18.46 15.07 58.79
CA PRO A 786 -18.21 16.48 59.13
C PRO A 786 -18.30 17.38 57.88
N GLN A 787 -18.43 18.70 58.06
CA GLN A 787 -18.59 19.63 56.93
C GLN A 787 -17.41 19.55 55.95
N ASN A 788 -17.69 19.64 54.65
CA ASN A 788 -16.72 19.41 53.59
C ASN A 788 -15.42 20.25 53.72
N TYR A 789 -15.50 21.52 54.10
CA TYR A 789 -14.29 22.37 54.24
C TYR A 789 -13.28 21.84 55.27
N THR A 790 -13.75 21.10 56.29
CA THR A 790 -12.89 20.50 57.34
C THR A 790 -12.14 19.26 56.86
N LYS A 791 -12.52 18.72 55.69
CA LYS A 791 -11.91 17.51 55.12
C LYS A 791 -10.65 17.80 54.30
N PHE A 792 -10.31 19.06 54.08
CA PHE A 792 -9.11 19.45 53.35
C PHE A 792 -7.97 19.79 54.31
N ALA A 793 -6.78 19.26 54.03
CA ALA A 793 -5.55 19.72 54.68
C ALA A 793 -4.95 20.87 53.86
N VAL A 794 -4.15 21.73 54.50
CA VAL A 794 -3.35 22.74 53.80
C VAL A 794 -1.88 22.46 54.07
N THR A 795 -1.04 22.56 53.03
CA THR A 795 0.41 22.44 53.17
C THR A 795 0.93 23.55 54.10
N PRO A 796 1.76 23.25 55.11
CA PRO A 796 2.31 24.29 55.98
C PRO A 796 3.21 25.26 55.21
N ASN A 797 3.19 26.54 55.59
CA ASN A 797 4.16 27.53 55.12
C ASN A 797 5.21 27.76 56.20
N ASN A 798 6.39 27.15 56.05
CA ASN A 798 7.40 27.07 57.12
C ASN A 798 6.81 26.46 58.40
N SER A 799 6.83 27.20 59.52
CA SER A 799 6.22 26.80 60.79
C SER A 799 4.75 27.20 60.93
N GLU A 800 4.18 27.92 59.96
CA GLU A 800 2.78 28.36 60.03
C GLU A 800 1.82 27.25 59.59
N HIS A 801 0.87 26.93 60.48
CA HIS A 801 -0.24 26.02 60.19
C HIS A 801 -1.43 26.79 59.64
N TRP A 802 -1.84 26.41 58.44
CA TRP A 802 -2.98 27.00 57.75
C TRP A 802 -4.11 25.99 57.64
N THR A 803 -5.33 26.50 57.54
CA THR A 803 -6.54 25.71 57.30
C THR A 803 -7.53 26.51 56.46
N VAL A 804 -8.61 25.86 56.03
CA VAL A 804 -9.74 26.53 55.37
C VAL A 804 -10.84 26.85 56.38
N ASP A 805 -11.42 28.04 56.30
CA ASP A 805 -12.59 28.44 57.07
C ASP A 805 -13.92 28.00 56.43
N SER A 806 -15.04 28.27 57.10
CA SER A 806 -16.38 27.90 56.61
C SER A 806 -16.85 28.69 55.38
N ASN A 807 -16.11 29.72 54.98
CA ASN A 807 -16.37 30.53 53.79
C ASN A 807 -15.43 30.17 52.62
N GLY A 808 -14.53 29.18 52.82
CA GLY A 808 -13.62 28.68 51.80
C GLY A 808 -12.31 29.46 51.70
N TYR A 809 -11.99 30.33 52.65
CA TYR A 809 -10.76 31.12 52.65
C TYR A 809 -9.68 30.48 53.53
N LEU A 810 -8.42 30.69 53.15
CA LEU A 810 -7.28 30.38 54.00
C LEU A 810 -7.30 31.22 55.26
N THR A 811 -7.06 30.56 56.39
CA THR A 811 -6.92 31.21 57.68
C THR A 811 -5.88 30.48 58.52
N LYS A 812 -5.17 31.25 59.36
CA LYS A 812 -4.36 30.74 60.47
C LYS A 812 -4.95 31.16 61.82
N GLY A 813 -6.21 31.60 61.82
CA GLY A 813 -6.94 32.00 63.01
C GLY A 813 -7.04 30.85 64.01
N LYS A 814 -6.64 31.09 65.25
CA LYS A 814 -6.58 30.08 66.33
C LYS A 814 -7.88 29.27 66.47
N THR A 815 -9.04 29.90 66.30
CA THR A 815 -10.35 29.24 66.34
C THR A 815 -10.56 28.23 65.22
N ALA A 816 -10.21 28.60 63.98
CA ALA A 816 -10.38 27.72 62.82
C ALA A 816 -9.38 26.55 62.89
N VAL A 817 -8.13 26.84 63.27
CA VAL A 817 -7.10 25.82 63.49
C VAL A 817 -7.54 24.84 64.57
N PHE A 818 -7.97 25.32 65.74
CA PHE A 818 -8.44 24.48 66.84
C PHE A 818 -9.63 23.58 66.44
N ASN A 819 -10.58 24.13 65.67
CA ASN A 819 -11.74 23.37 65.20
C ASN A 819 -11.38 22.27 64.20
N ASN A 820 -10.31 22.42 63.42
CA ASN A 820 -9.92 21.46 62.38
C ASN A 820 -8.93 20.39 62.85
N ILE A 821 -8.42 20.46 64.09
CA ILE A 821 -7.57 19.41 64.66
C ILE A 821 -8.34 18.07 64.72
N THR A 822 -7.77 17.02 64.15
CA THR A 822 -8.38 15.68 64.06
C THR A 822 -7.97 14.78 65.23
N LYS A 823 -8.73 13.68 65.45
CA LYS A 823 -8.37 12.63 66.41
C LYS A 823 -6.96 12.08 66.14
N ASP A 824 -6.64 11.80 64.89
CA ASP A 824 -5.35 11.20 64.53
C ASP A 824 -4.19 12.16 64.75
N GLN A 825 -4.39 13.47 64.55
CA GLN A 825 -3.38 14.48 64.91
C GLN A 825 -3.14 14.54 66.42
N ILE A 826 -4.21 14.48 67.22
CA ILE A 826 -4.10 14.42 68.70
C ILE A 826 -3.37 13.14 69.10
N LYS A 827 -3.78 11.99 68.55
CA LYS A 827 -3.16 10.70 68.83
C LYS A 827 -1.69 10.69 68.45
N ALA A 828 -1.34 11.13 67.24
CA ALA A 828 0.06 11.20 66.79
C ALA A 828 0.89 12.15 67.63
N ALA A 829 0.33 13.30 68.05
CA ALA A 829 1.01 14.24 68.94
C ALA A 829 1.22 13.65 70.34
N ILE A 830 0.24 12.91 70.87
CA ILE A 830 0.37 12.16 72.13
C ILE A 830 1.44 11.06 72.01
N ASP A 831 1.40 10.27 70.94
CA ASP A 831 2.36 9.19 70.68
C ASP A 831 3.79 9.74 70.48
N ALA A 832 3.93 10.96 69.95
CA ALA A 832 5.22 11.65 69.76
C ALA A 832 5.72 12.41 71.01
N ALA A 833 4.83 12.72 71.97
CA ALA A 833 5.19 13.47 73.16
C ALA A 833 6.11 12.63 74.08
N SER A 834 7.41 12.89 73.98
CA SER A 834 8.45 12.14 74.70
C SER A 834 8.66 12.62 76.15
N SER A 835 8.08 13.75 76.55
CA SER A 835 8.15 14.25 77.92
C SER A 835 7.12 15.36 78.18
N MET A 836 6.06 15.03 78.94
CA MET A 836 5.44 15.80 80.04
C MET A 836 4.04 15.20 80.30
N ILE A 837 4.01 14.19 81.18
CA ILE A 837 2.85 13.30 81.40
C ILE A 837 2.28 13.57 82.79
N TYR A 838 1.04 14.05 82.86
CA TYR A 838 0.26 14.01 84.09
C TYR A 838 -0.73 12.85 83.97
N GLY A 839 -0.44 11.75 84.67
CA GLY A 839 -1.30 10.58 84.69
C GLY A 839 -2.52 10.75 85.60
N GLU A 840 -3.34 9.70 85.67
CA GLU A 840 -4.50 9.64 86.56
C GLU A 840 -4.14 10.05 88.01
N ASN A 841 -5.00 10.86 88.63
CA ASN A 841 -4.82 11.48 89.94
C ASN A 841 -3.67 12.51 90.07
N ALA A 842 -2.93 12.79 89.00
CA ALA A 842 -1.91 13.83 89.04
C ALA A 842 -2.55 15.21 89.28
N THR A 843 -1.85 16.02 90.09
CA THR A 843 -2.27 17.37 90.42
C THR A 843 -1.35 18.38 89.76
N ILE A 844 -1.93 19.31 89.01
CA ILE A 844 -1.26 20.33 88.19
C ILE A 844 -1.57 21.70 88.78
N ASP A 845 -0.55 22.55 88.92
CA ASP A 845 -0.75 23.97 89.22
C ASP A 845 -1.57 24.59 88.08
N HIS A 846 -2.73 25.18 88.39
CA HIS A 846 -3.60 25.79 87.37
C HIS A 846 -2.89 26.91 86.62
N MET A 847 -1.95 27.62 87.26
CA MET A 847 -1.13 28.64 86.60
C MET A 847 -0.22 28.06 85.52
N ALA A 848 0.19 26.79 85.64
CA ALA A 848 1.00 26.12 84.63
C ALA A 848 0.22 25.84 83.33
N LEU A 849 -1.11 25.94 83.38
CA LEU A 849 -2.00 25.74 82.25
C LEU A 849 -2.31 27.05 81.50
N ASP A 850 -1.95 28.23 82.02
CA ASP A 850 -2.33 29.50 81.40
C ASP A 850 -1.76 29.64 79.97
N GLY A 851 -2.65 29.91 79.01
CA GLY A 851 -2.31 29.97 77.59
C GLY A 851 -1.87 28.63 76.96
N ARG A 852 -1.94 27.50 77.68
CA ARG A 852 -1.43 26.21 77.21
C ARG A 852 -2.46 25.43 76.40
N LEU A 853 -1.91 24.60 75.53
CA LEU A 853 -2.62 23.57 74.82
C LEU A 853 -2.38 22.22 75.51
N VAL A 854 -3.44 21.49 75.77
CA VAL A 854 -3.45 20.28 76.60
C VAL A 854 -4.12 19.18 75.82
N LEU A 855 -3.37 18.15 75.45
CA LEU A 855 -3.93 16.94 74.85
C LEU A 855 -4.30 15.97 75.97
N TYR A 856 -5.36 15.18 75.77
CA TYR A 856 -5.69 14.12 76.70
C TYR A 856 -6.18 12.86 75.99
N GLU A 857 -5.87 11.70 76.59
CA GLU A 857 -6.47 10.41 76.26
C GLU A 857 -7.19 9.87 77.49
N THR A 858 -8.38 9.29 77.33
CA THR A 858 -9.09 8.58 78.42
C THR A 858 -9.46 7.18 78.00
N LYS A 859 -9.24 6.21 78.90
CA LYS A 859 -9.50 4.79 78.63
C LYS A 859 -10.64 4.29 79.51
N TRP A 860 -11.81 4.07 78.91
CA TRP A 860 -13.00 3.63 79.63
C TRP A 860 -13.65 2.43 78.92
N SER A 861 -13.92 1.36 79.67
CA SER A 861 -14.61 0.13 79.18
C SER A 861 -14.10 -0.43 77.83
N GLY A 862 -12.77 -0.45 77.62
CA GLY A 862 -12.16 -0.99 76.40
C GLY A 862 -12.08 -0.01 75.22
N HIS A 863 -12.60 1.20 75.36
CA HIS A 863 -12.52 2.26 74.36
C HIS A 863 -11.53 3.35 74.78
N THR A 864 -10.86 3.98 73.81
CA THR A 864 -9.96 5.13 74.05
C THR A 864 -10.53 6.38 73.40
N ASN A 865 -10.80 7.40 74.22
CA ASN A 865 -11.19 8.72 73.77
C ASN A 865 -9.94 9.60 73.66
N TYR A 866 -9.97 10.56 72.74
CA TYR A 866 -8.90 11.54 72.56
C TYR A 866 -9.49 12.94 72.56
N GLY A 867 -8.83 13.89 73.19
CA GLY A 867 -9.29 15.27 73.19
C GLY A 867 -8.18 16.28 73.34
N ILE A 868 -8.57 17.52 73.14
CA ILE A 868 -7.70 18.68 73.17
C ILE A 868 -8.38 19.83 73.91
N MET A 869 -7.62 20.54 74.72
CA MET A 869 -8.07 21.67 75.52
C MET A 869 -7.10 22.84 75.33
N HIS A 870 -7.62 24.00 74.95
CA HIS A 870 -6.86 25.24 74.90
C HIS A 870 -7.32 26.15 76.03
N VAL A 871 -6.45 26.30 77.04
CA VAL A 871 -6.69 27.14 78.20
C VAL A 871 -6.39 28.58 77.82
N THR A 872 -7.42 29.40 77.86
CA THR A 872 -7.37 30.80 77.40
C THR A 872 -7.18 31.80 78.52
N GLU A 873 -7.48 31.41 79.74
CA GLU A 873 -7.37 32.31 80.89
C GLU A 873 -7.29 31.49 82.18
N VAL A 874 -6.35 31.86 83.05
CA VAL A 874 -6.31 31.39 84.43
C VAL A 874 -6.38 32.61 85.36
N ASN A 875 -7.40 32.65 86.21
CA ASN A 875 -7.56 33.72 87.18
C ASN A 875 -7.28 33.21 88.59
N ASN A 876 -6.34 33.87 89.28
CA ASN A 876 -5.96 33.50 90.64
C ASN A 876 -6.55 34.43 91.73
N SER A 877 -7.20 35.52 91.32
CA SER A 877 -7.81 36.53 92.21
C SER A 877 -9.21 36.10 92.68
N GLY A 878 -9.58 36.42 93.93
CA GLY A 878 -10.86 36.02 94.51
C GLY A 878 -11.05 34.50 94.49
N GLY A 879 -12.24 34.04 94.10
CA GLY A 879 -12.55 32.61 94.02
C GLY A 879 -11.82 31.82 92.95
N GLY A 880 -11.16 32.50 91.99
CA GLY A 880 -10.34 31.90 90.95
C GLY A 880 -11.09 31.02 89.94
N TYR A 881 -10.60 30.93 88.70
CA TYR A 881 -11.21 30.09 87.66
C TYR A 881 -10.22 29.74 86.55
N ILE A 882 -10.54 28.69 85.79
CA ILE A 882 -9.89 28.41 84.50
C ILE A 882 -10.93 28.56 83.40
N LYS A 883 -10.57 29.29 82.35
CA LYS A 883 -11.38 29.44 81.14
C LYS A 883 -10.67 28.73 80.00
N PHE A 884 -11.38 27.83 79.33
CA PHE A 884 -10.80 27.03 78.26
C PHE A 884 -11.80 26.67 77.18
N ASN A 885 -11.27 26.20 76.06
CA ASN A 885 -12.00 25.62 74.96
C ASN A 885 -11.56 24.17 74.86
N TYR A 886 -12.46 23.27 74.48
CA TYR A 886 -12.12 21.87 74.34
C TYR A 886 -12.78 21.28 73.09
N LYS A 887 -12.25 20.14 72.66
CA LYS A 887 -12.79 19.27 71.62
C LYS A 887 -12.48 17.83 72.00
N THR A 888 -13.49 16.96 71.97
CA THR A 888 -13.37 15.55 72.39
C THR A 888 -13.86 14.63 71.29
N PHE A 889 -13.13 13.54 71.05
CA PHE A 889 -13.49 12.46 70.15
C PHE A 889 -13.75 11.20 70.96
N ARG A 890 -15.02 10.84 71.12
CA ARG A 890 -15.43 9.65 71.87
C ARG A 890 -15.59 8.45 70.94
N ALA A 891 -15.12 7.29 71.38
CA ALA A 891 -15.32 6.03 70.66
C ALA A 891 -16.54 5.29 71.26
N TYR A 892 -17.60 5.15 70.47
CA TYR A 892 -18.83 4.42 70.81
C TYR A 892 -19.10 3.34 69.76
N ASN A 893 -19.15 2.06 70.15
CA ASN A 893 -19.52 0.92 69.28
C ASN A 893 -18.86 0.99 67.88
N ASP A 894 -17.53 1.03 67.84
CA ASP A 894 -16.70 1.13 66.63
C ASP A 894 -16.86 2.40 65.77
N SER A 895 -17.70 3.36 66.20
CA SER A 895 -17.84 4.69 65.60
C SER A 895 -17.18 5.77 66.47
N VAL A 896 -16.50 6.73 65.85
CA VAL A 896 -15.95 7.89 66.56
C VAL A 896 -16.88 9.07 66.38
N GLN A 897 -17.41 9.61 67.48
CA GLN A 897 -18.22 10.83 67.46
C GLN A 897 -17.42 12.00 68.04
N GLN A 898 -17.46 13.15 67.36
CA GLN A 898 -16.94 14.40 67.87
C GLN A 898 -17.99 15.06 68.77
N GLU A 899 -17.66 15.30 70.04
CA GLU A 899 -18.51 16.03 70.98
C GLU A 899 -18.02 17.47 71.20
N ASP A 900 -18.99 18.38 71.38
CA ASP A 900 -18.89 19.73 71.95
C ASP A 900 -17.57 20.51 71.68
N ALA A 901 -17.24 20.73 70.41
CA ALA A 901 -16.17 21.67 70.05
C ALA A 901 -16.59 23.11 70.40
N LYS A 902 -15.95 23.72 71.40
CA LYS A 902 -16.15 25.14 71.74
C LYS A 902 -15.15 26.02 70.98
N LYS A 903 -15.63 27.09 70.33
CA LYS A 903 -14.79 28.08 69.61
C LYS A 903 -13.78 28.73 70.56
N VAL A 904 -12.58 29.07 70.07
CA VAL A 904 -11.46 29.67 70.84
C VAL A 904 -11.73 31.13 71.24
N ASN A 905 -12.74 31.35 72.08
CA ASN A 905 -13.08 32.64 72.71
C ASN A 905 -13.31 32.48 74.23
N GLY A 906 -12.76 31.43 74.83
CA GLY A 906 -12.87 31.09 76.25
C GLY A 906 -14.22 30.47 76.62
N GLY A 907 -14.67 29.51 75.81
CA GLY A 907 -16.01 28.94 75.82
C GLY A 907 -16.51 28.45 77.17
N THR A 908 -15.70 27.70 77.92
CA THR A 908 -16.11 27.12 79.21
C THR A 908 -15.32 27.75 80.35
N LYS A 909 -16.03 28.23 81.38
CA LYS A 909 -15.44 28.78 82.62
C LYS A 909 -15.73 27.83 83.78
N PHE A 910 -14.68 27.40 84.48
CA PHE A 910 -14.77 26.56 85.67
C PHE A 910 -14.33 27.37 86.89
N ASP A 911 -15.26 27.64 87.81
CA ASP A 911 -15.04 28.43 89.03
C ASP A 911 -14.47 27.54 90.16
N LEU A 912 -13.38 27.96 90.81
CA LEU A 912 -12.65 27.14 91.78
C LEU A 912 -13.32 27.17 93.17
N ASP A 913 -14.13 28.17 93.50
CA ASP A 913 -14.72 28.33 94.84
C ASP A 913 -15.99 27.51 95.08
N THR A 914 -16.75 27.18 94.04
CA THR A 914 -18.06 26.49 94.20
C THR A 914 -17.96 24.97 94.24
N GLY A 915 -16.77 24.40 94.03
CA GLY A 915 -16.53 22.95 94.13
C GLY A 915 -17.41 22.07 93.24
N ASN A 916 -18.02 22.63 92.19
CA ASN A 916 -19.00 21.92 91.39
C ASN A 916 -18.30 20.96 90.42
N VAL A 917 -17.99 19.75 90.87
CA VAL A 917 -17.61 18.64 89.99
C VAL A 917 -18.33 17.37 90.39
N ASN A 918 -19.49 17.18 89.79
CA ASN A 918 -19.78 15.88 89.19
C ASN A 918 -20.73 16.08 88.01
N VAL A 919 -20.18 16.47 86.85
CA VAL A 919 -20.85 16.11 85.59
C VAL A 919 -20.45 14.65 85.38
N ASN A 920 -21.35 13.72 85.71
CA ASN A 920 -21.12 12.28 85.52
C ASN A 920 -20.44 12.02 84.17
N GLY A 921 -19.25 11.42 84.18
CA GLY A 921 -18.47 11.09 82.98
C GLY A 921 -17.52 12.19 82.47
N SER A 922 -16.98 13.04 83.36
CA SER A 922 -15.97 14.06 83.01
C SER A 922 -14.55 13.57 83.28
N ASP A 923 -13.65 13.75 82.32
CA ASP A 923 -12.26 13.23 82.34
C ASP A 923 -11.29 13.96 83.32
N PHE A 924 -11.76 14.94 84.11
CA PHE A 924 -10.95 15.75 85.04
C PHE A 924 -11.80 16.46 86.12
N SER A 925 -11.17 16.86 87.23
CA SER A 925 -11.76 17.70 88.31
C SER A 925 -10.78 18.74 88.84
N LEU A 926 -11.25 19.67 89.66
CA LEU A 926 -10.42 20.71 90.28
C LEU A 926 -10.53 20.58 91.81
N GLU A 927 -9.39 20.52 92.50
CA GLU A 927 -9.34 20.46 93.97
C GLU A 927 -9.15 21.86 94.57
N ASN A 928 -10.11 22.29 95.39
CA ASN A 928 -10.01 23.53 96.16
C ASN A 928 -9.58 23.27 97.61
N THR A 929 -8.34 22.80 97.80
CA THR A 929 -7.72 22.59 99.12
C THR A 929 -6.85 23.79 99.55
N GLY A 930 -7.22 25.00 99.13
CA GLY A 930 -6.50 26.24 99.44
C GLY A 930 -5.31 26.56 98.52
N GLN A 931 -4.85 25.60 97.71
CA GLN A 931 -3.80 25.80 96.69
C GLN A 931 -4.32 25.79 95.24
N LYS A 932 -5.65 25.75 95.03
CA LYS A 932 -6.33 25.87 93.73
C LYS A 932 -5.68 25.02 92.62
N ARG A 933 -5.86 23.70 92.61
CA ARG A 933 -5.14 22.82 91.67
C ARG A 933 -6.03 22.06 90.69
N PHE A 934 -5.53 21.80 89.48
CA PHE A 934 -6.18 20.97 88.45
C PHE A 934 -5.84 19.49 88.65
N LYS A 935 -6.83 18.61 88.76
CA LYS A 935 -6.65 17.17 89.00
C LYS A 935 -7.14 16.35 87.82
N VAL A 936 -6.24 15.50 87.30
CA VAL A 936 -6.58 14.51 86.27
C VAL A 936 -7.41 13.39 86.92
N LEU A 937 -8.60 13.07 86.38
CA LEU A 937 -9.50 12.03 86.90
C LEU A 937 -9.59 10.82 85.96
N ASP A 938 -10.28 9.77 86.41
CA ASP A 938 -10.86 8.67 85.62
C ASP A 938 -10.04 8.21 84.40
N TYR A 939 -9.03 7.37 84.64
CA TYR A 939 -8.25 6.70 83.59
C TYR A 939 -7.65 7.63 82.50
N ALA A 940 -7.54 8.94 82.80
CA ALA A 940 -7.09 9.96 81.87
C ALA A 940 -5.57 10.20 81.96
N LYS A 941 -4.98 10.61 80.84
CA LYS A 941 -3.62 11.16 80.79
C LYS A 941 -3.61 12.47 80.06
N PHE A 942 -2.92 13.45 80.64
CA PHE A 942 -2.81 14.81 80.13
C PHE A 942 -1.38 15.09 79.66
N TYR A 943 -1.28 15.73 78.50
CA TYR A 943 -0.03 16.14 77.85
C TYR A 943 -0.09 17.64 77.63
N ILE A 944 0.67 18.40 78.42
CA ILE A 944 0.73 19.86 78.30
C ILE A 944 1.78 20.20 77.25
N LEU A 945 1.35 20.82 76.16
CA LEU A 945 2.24 21.24 75.08
C LEU A 945 2.99 22.51 75.48
N SER A 946 4.28 22.54 75.16
CA SER A 946 5.19 23.63 75.54
C SER A 946 4.99 24.93 74.75
N ASN A 947 4.11 24.95 73.74
CA ASN A 947 3.47 26.10 73.11
C ASN A 947 2.36 25.62 72.17
#